data_AF-A0A8J5PTP4-F1
#
_entry.id   AF-A0A8J5PTP4-F1
#
_cell.length_a   1.000
_cell.length_b   1.000
_cell.length_c   1.000
_cell.angle_alpha   90.00
_cell.angle_beta   90.00
_cell.angle_gamma   90.00
#
_symmetry.space_group_name_H-M   'P 1'
#
loop_
_entity.id
_entity.type
_entity.pdbx_description
1 polymer ?
#
loop_
_entity_poly.entity_id
_entity_poly.type
_entity_poly.pdbx_seq_one_letter_code
_entity_poly.pdbx_strand_id
1 'polypeptide(L)'
;MTFHQDRSGHEPQIEPQKQKAVKWTLGRIGKWVELTTDKLFLQDESTKWFGLWRDPRDKLLWLVETPRIEQLLLESRQRSGLTRNFPRLVTFVGQTDVGKSTIIRGLMSARSGEDWVGDESPVPAPADSNPCTSTTGEVNLYADPATLESKNPILYVDCEGFSGTGTLAAKYQSRWYSRDIRYRDYRIDESSTHATTRTHVAKQIYPRFLYIFSDVICFVVEQTRLIRDAVISLLKWSQICSSHVVNQFSIPSAILIINNWDPAKWNSSKPNGHQTLKEEVFLEMEQERRREAPDPFLEELMRKCNASTVQDLISRRYSSFEICFIPRTHYNGMTLSSPTEVMGSFEKLGHCIDHHSNSVSDQRQHTWARLDSGQLQWFFCLAFKHLASGRPGAFDFGKSLQSMELPSSASDHLSRFLDLLLSKDVENRFGFTARAIAESLSIEAIANPKLVPLPDSILNEELRGKIDTAAEKFLSQSLQCAFIGQEGTRCVNTRNGHIRGHQTLEGNDLGNGDFDAAEFTPRKLLEAVAKRVRELISEVNTKPASQRRNWLVTEHLLTLTRAHKMKLLPATTQVSEGRLVKLSSVCFGCLIRKPEYRLPCNHHICATCVERFQEQDHSLSFFHVALHKKCFICGSTEPLGSWSISVALQPPLAGVRALSLDGGGTRGMMELEILRRLEQKIGLGIPVAKFFDLIIGTNAGGFIAIGLGVHGWEIETASSKFSQLVNGGLVFQKTPPWSRATWASPYYFEPFQGSNDTDRLFDGGLFHNNPAGLVFDEKRHIWPGNVNLDVILSLGSGSNLKPEEPPHIHSSQIENWVQKREKDYFKPIPDTQETKEHAHKDTE
;
A
#
# COMPACT_ATOMS: atom_id res chain seq x y z
N MET A 1 40.76 -62.85 -3.29
CA MET A 1 42.12 -62.82 -2.74
C MET A 1 43.01 -62.36 -3.87
N THR A 2 43.67 -61.21 -3.90
CA THR A 2 44.36 -60.44 -2.84
C THR A 2 44.35 -58.95 -3.18
N PHE A 3 44.40 -58.14 -2.13
CA PHE A 3 44.48 -56.67 -2.11
C PHE A 3 45.78 -56.13 -2.73
N HIS A 4 45.72 -54.93 -3.30
CA HIS A 4 46.63 -53.85 -2.91
C HIS A 4 45.95 -52.47 -3.07
N GLN A 5 45.99 -51.71 -1.98
CA GLN A 5 45.66 -50.29 -1.89
C GLN A 5 46.70 -49.46 -2.64
N ASP A 6 46.27 -48.37 -3.27
CA ASP A 6 47.00 -47.12 -3.09
C ASP A 6 46.04 -45.92 -3.05
N ARG A 7 46.24 -45.11 -2.02
CA ARG A 7 45.52 -43.88 -1.71
C ARG A 7 46.24 -42.73 -2.41
N SER A 8 45.53 -41.96 -3.22
CA SER A 8 45.88 -40.55 -3.43
C SER A 8 44.60 -39.73 -3.40
N GLY A 9 44.55 -38.82 -2.42
CA GLY A 9 43.43 -37.91 -2.22
C GLY A 9 43.36 -36.90 -3.35
N HIS A 10 42.19 -36.77 -3.95
CA HIS A 10 41.79 -35.55 -4.61
C HIS A 10 40.83 -34.84 -3.67
N GLU A 11 41.37 -33.89 -2.90
CA GLU A 11 40.56 -32.77 -2.42
C GLU A 11 40.03 -32.03 -3.65
N PRO A 12 38.73 -31.67 -3.71
CA PRO A 12 38.23 -30.84 -4.79
C PRO A 12 38.91 -29.48 -4.70
N GLN A 13 39.68 -29.10 -5.73
CA GLN A 13 40.24 -27.77 -5.86
C GLN A 13 39.09 -26.75 -5.91
N ILE A 14 38.88 -26.03 -4.81
CA ILE A 14 37.95 -24.92 -4.74
C ILE A 14 38.55 -23.76 -5.56
N GLU A 15 37.81 -23.34 -6.60
CA GLU A 15 38.12 -22.20 -7.49
C GLU A 15 38.64 -20.97 -6.71
N PRO A 16 39.70 -20.27 -7.19
CA PRO A 16 40.32 -19.14 -6.47
C PRO A 16 39.36 -17.99 -6.09
N GLN A 17 38.23 -17.85 -6.80
CA GLN A 17 37.22 -16.82 -6.56
C GLN A 17 36.20 -17.18 -5.46
N LYS A 18 35.80 -18.46 -5.35
CA LYS A 18 35.05 -18.97 -4.18
C LYS A 18 35.85 -18.81 -2.89
N GLN A 19 37.17 -19.00 -2.94
CA GLN A 19 38.05 -18.68 -1.81
C GLN A 19 38.02 -17.18 -1.44
N LYS A 20 37.81 -16.27 -2.40
CA LYS A 20 37.69 -14.83 -2.16
C LYS A 20 36.39 -14.46 -1.46
N ALA A 21 35.25 -14.99 -1.94
CA ALA A 21 33.93 -14.80 -1.31
C ALA A 21 33.89 -15.36 0.12
N VAL A 22 34.48 -16.56 0.32
CA VAL A 22 34.66 -17.16 1.64
C VAL A 22 35.55 -16.31 2.53
N LYS A 23 36.71 -15.88 2.04
CA LYS A 23 37.60 -15.04 2.85
C LYS A 23 36.95 -13.67 3.16
N TRP A 24 36.04 -13.18 2.33
CA TRP A 24 35.20 -12.00 2.59
C TRP A 24 34.16 -12.24 3.69
N THR A 25 33.42 -13.35 3.65
CA THR A 25 32.42 -13.72 4.67
C THR A 25 33.04 -14.07 6.02
N LEU A 26 34.30 -14.51 6.01
CA LEU A 26 35.10 -14.78 7.22
C LEU A 26 35.82 -13.56 7.81
N GLY A 27 35.66 -12.37 7.22
CA GLY A 27 36.40 -11.17 7.64
C GLY A 27 37.93 -11.27 7.44
N ARG A 28 38.39 -12.23 6.62
CA ARG A 28 39.82 -12.55 6.40
C ARG A 28 40.23 -12.40 4.93
N ILE A 29 40.09 -11.21 4.34
CA ILE A 29 41.03 -10.77 3.29
C ILE A 29 41.72 -9.49 3.74
N GLY A 30 43.06 -9.55 3.75
CA GLY A 30 43.99 -8.46 4.02
C GLY A 30 43.96 -7.33 2.99
N LYS A 31 42.82 -6.67 2.83
CA LYS A 31 42.70 -5.33 2.25
C LYS A 31 41.70 -4.43 3.00
N TRP A 32 41.41 -4.75 4.26
CA TRP A 32 40.84 -3.78 5.22
C TRP A 32 41.83 -2.67 5.62
N VAL A 33 43.00 -2.62 4.98
CA VAL A 33 44.10 -1.67 5.26
C VAL A 33 44.10 -0.47 4.29
N GLU A 34 43.35 -0.48 3.18
CA GLU A 34 43.31 0.68 2.25
C GLU A 34 42.05 1.56 2.39
N LEU A 35 40.99 1.09 3.05
CA LEU A 35 39.81 1.89 3.39
C LEU A 35 39.77 2.10 4.90
N THR A 36 39.94 3.35 5.34
CA THR A 36 39.73 3.73 6.75
C THR A 36 38.31 3.31 7.17
N THR A 37 38.16 2.75 8.37
CA THR A 37 36.89 2.33 8.98
C THR A 37 35.79 3.40 8.81
N ASP A 38 36.18 4.66 8.87
CA ASP A 38 35.33 5.84 8.64
C ASP A 38 34.63 5.88 7.27
N LYS A 39 35.29 5.47 6.19
CA LYS A 39 34.70 5.47 4.82
C LYS A 39 33.62 4.39 4.68
N LEU A 40 33.79 3.26 5.35
CA LEU A 40 32.82 2.16 5.32
C LEU A 40 31.57 2.51 6.14
N PHE A 41 31.72 3.15 7.30
CA PHE A 41 30.59 3.65 8.07
C PHE A 41 29.81 4.76 7.34
N LEU A 42 30.47 5.57 6.49
CA LEU A 42 29.81 6.54 5.62
C LEU A 42 29.01 5.88 4.49
N GLN A 43 29.50 4.78 3.92
CA GLN A 43 28.73 4.01 2.93
C GLN A 43 27.48 3.38 3.57
N ASP A 44 27.59 2.85 4.79
CA ASP A 44 26.46 2.33 5.57
C ASP A 44 25.41 3.39 5.94
N GLU A 45 25.75 4.69 5.94
CA GLU A 45 24.73 5.74 6.13
C GLU A 45 23.70 5.78 4.99
N SER A 46 24.09 5.45 3.76
CA SER A 46 23.20 5.44 2.59
C SER A 46 22.23 4.25 2.57
N THR A 47 22.50 3.20 3.34
CA THR A 47 21.65 2.00 3.43
C THR A 47 20.61 2.09 4.55
N LYS A 48 20.64 3.16 5.35
CA LYS A 48 19.66 3.41 6.41
C LYS A 48 18.27 3.56 5.81
N TRP A 49 17.29 2.87 6.40
CA TRP A 49 15.89 2.99 6.03
C TRP A 49 15.13 3.90 6.98
N PHE A 50 15.10 3.59 8.27
CA PHE A 50 14.47 4.47 9.25
C PHE A 50 15.19 4.44 10.59
N GLY A 51 15.00 5.51 11.34
CA GLY A 51 15.67 5.67 12.61
C GLY A 51 15.05 6.71 13.51
N LEU A 52 15.56 6.83 14.73
CA LEU A 52 15.14 7.87 15.66
C LEU A 52 16.07 9.07 15.56
N TRP A 53 15.51 10.27 15.52
CA TRP A 53 16.26 11.50 15.55
C TRP A 53 15.78 12.39 16.71
N ARG A 54 16.70 13.06 17.39
CA ARG A 54 16.38 13.96 18.49
C ARG A 54 16.75 15.38 18.10
N ASP A 55 15.79 16.30 18.13
CA ASP A 55 16.07 17.71 17.82
C ASP A 55 16.98 18.31 18.91
N PRO A 56 18.16 18.84 18.55
CA PRO A 56 19.03 19.52 19.51
C PRO A 56 18.36 20.72 20.18
N ARG A 57 17.36 21.34 19.54
CA ARG A 57 16.71 22.58 20.00
C ARG A 57 15.56 22.31 20.96
N ASP A 58 14.66 21.41 20.58
CA ASP A 58 13.40 21.19 21.31
C ASP A 58 13.43 19.94 22.18
N LYS A 59 14.52 19.15 22.15
CA LYS A 59 14.69 17.85 22.82
C LYS A 59 13.65 16.77 22.46
N LEU A 60 12.73 17.07 21.54
CA LEU A 60 11.70 16.19 21.00
C LEU A 60 12.33 15.04 20.22
N LEU A 61 11.69 13.87 20.29
CA LEU A 61 12.07 12.67 19.55
C LEU A 61 11.18 12.48 18.32
N TRP A 62 11.82 12.24 17.19
CA TRP A 62 11.20 12.04 15.90
C TRP A 62 11.56 10.65 15.38
N LEU A 63 10.60 9.97 14.77
CA LEU A 63 10.86 8.83 13.91
C LEU A 63 11.02 9.34 12.48
N VAL A 64 12.14 9.01 11.84
CA VAL A 64 12.52 9.50 10.53
C VAL A 64 12.59 8.32 9.57
N GLU A 65 11.78 8.35 8.51
CA GLU A 65 11.88 7.44 7.37
C GLU A 65 12.67 8.12 6.24
N THR A 66 13.72 7.45 5.78
CA THR A 66 14.52 7.85 4.62
C THR A 66 13.89 7.39 3.30
N PRO A 67 14.25 7.99 2.16
CA PRO A 67 13.81 7.52 0.84
C PRO A 67 14.35 6.17 0.38
N ARG A 68 15.16 5.46 1.19
CA ARG A 68 15.92 4.28 0.74
C ARG A 68 15.05 3.21 0.11
N ILE A 69 13.93 2.85 0.73
CA ILE A 69 13.06 1.83 0.15
C ILE A 69 12.44 2.27 -1.18
N GLU A 70 12.06 3.53 -1.30
CA GLU A 70 11.47 4.08 -2.53
C GLU A 70 12.47 4.03 -3.68
N GLN A 71 13.74 4.35 -3.40
CA GLN A 71 14.84 4.26 -4.36
C GLN A 71 15.01 2.81 -4.85
N LEU A 72 15.09 1.84 -3.93
CA LEU A 72 15.24 0.43 -4.28
C LEU A 72 14.06 -0.12 -5.09
N LEU A 73 12.83 0.27 -4.74
CA LEU A 73 11.63 -0.16 -5.46
C LEU A 73 11.49 0.52 -6.83
N LEU A 74 11.93 1.78 -6.96
CA LEU A 74 11.99 2.46 -8.25
C LEU A 74 13.06 1.83 -9.15
N GLU A 75 14.24 1.57 -8.61
CA GLU A 75 15.33 0.89 -9.31
C GLU A 75 14.91 -0.50 -9.81
N SER A 76 14.27 -1.30 -8.94
CA SER A 76 13.69 -2.60 -9.29
C SER A 76 12.73 -2.50 -10.49
N ARG A 77 11.82 -1.50 -10.50
CA ARG A 77 10.88 -1.30 -11.61
C ARG A 77 11.57 -0.85 -12.89
N GLN A 78 12.55 0.05 -12.79
CA GLN A 78 13.30 0.54 -13.94
C GLN A 78 14.11 -0.57 -14.61
N ARG A 79 14.76 -1.42 -13.84
CA ARG A 79 15.56 -2.54 -14.36
C ARG A 79 14.68 -3.67 -14.91
N SER A 80 13.59 -4.00 -14.22
CA SER A 80 12.70 -5.10 -14.66
C SER A 80 11.78 -4.74 -15.82
N GLY A 81 11.54 -3.45 -16.08
CA GLY A 81 10.54 -2.99 -17.05
C GLY A 81 9.09 -3.31 -16.65
N LEU A 82 8.86 -3.79 -15.41
CA LEU A 82 7.54 -4.16 -14.92
C LEU A 82 6.78 -2.94 -14.38
N THR A 83 5.49 -2.87 -14.69
CA THR A 83 4.60 -1.82 -14.18
C THR A 83 4.28 -1.98 -12.69
N ARG A 84 4.30 -3.22 -12.17
CA ARG A 84 4.07 -3.54 -10.75
C ARG A 84 4.98 -4.67 -10.29
N ASN A 85 5.56 -4.50 -9.09
CA ASN A 85 6.31 -5.50 -8.34
C ASN A 85 5.75 -5.61 -6.92
N PHE A 86 5.92 -6.78 -6.30
CA PHE A 86 5.41 -7.12 -4.97
C PHE A 86 6.59 -7.47 -4.06
N PRO A 87 7.23 -6.48 -3.42
CA PRO A 87 8.43 -6.70 -2.62
C PRO A 87 8.15 -7.56 -1.39
N ARG A 88 9.13 -8.39 -1.01
CA ARG A 88 9.12 -9.25 0.19
C ARG A 88 10.17 -8.77 1.17
N LEU A 89 9.79 -8.65 2.44
CA LEU A 89 10.69 -8.21 3.50
C LEU A 89 11.20 -9.38 4.34
N VAL A 90 12.51 -9.49 4.47
CA VAL A 90 13.19 -10.50 5.30
C VAL A 90 13.99 -9.77 6.36
N THR A 91 13.54 -9.87 7.61
CA THR A 91 14.11 -9.09 8.71
C THR A 91 15.01 -9.94 9.59
N PHE A 92 16.26 -9.50 9.77
CA PHE A 92 17.22 -10.08 10.71
C PHE A 92 17.16 -9.33 12.04
N VAL A 93 16.90 -10.09 13.11
CA VAL A 93 16.80 -9.57 14.48
C VAL A 93 17.65 -10.43 15.40
N GLY A 94 18.32 -9.83 16.38
CA GLY A 94 19.14 -10.57 17.34
C GLY A 94 19.96 -9.62 18.22
N GLN A 95 20.64 -10.17 19.23
CA GLN A 95 21.53 -9.37 20.08
C GLN A 95 22.61 -8.66 19.25
N THR A 96 23.21 -7.62 19.81
CA THR A 96 24.37 -6.95 19.20
C THR A 96 25.53 -7.95 19.09
N ASP A 97 26.35 -7.82 18.04
CA ASP A 97 27.55 -8.63 17.78
C ASP A 97 27.36 -10.14 17.52
N VAL A 98 26.13 -10.63 17.34
CA VAL A 98 25.86 -12.04 16.95
C VAL A 98 26.15 -12.37 15.47
N GLY A 99 26.64 -11.40 14.69
CA GLY A 99 27.03 -11.61 13.28
C GLY A 99 25.91 -11.46 12.23
N LYS A 100 24.83 -10.73 12.52
CA LYS A 100 23.69 -10.52 11.60
C LYS A 100 24.11 -9.98 10.23
N SER A 101 24.85 -8.87 10.22
CA SER A 101 25.33 -8.21 9.00
C SER A 101 26.26 -9.12 8.18
N THR A 102 27.05 -9.97 8.85
CA THR A 102 27.89 -11.00 8.21
C THR A 102 27.04 -12.07 7.53
N ILE A 103 25.92 -12.48 8.12
CA ILE A 103 24.99 -13.45 7.54
C ILE A 103 24.31 -12.88 6.30
N ILE A 104 23.81 -11.64 6.37
CA ILE A 104 23.19 -10.96 5.21
C ILE A 104 24.19 -10.88 4.05
N ARG A 105 25.43 -10.48 4.34
CA ARG A 105 26.49 -10.42 3.33
C ARG A 105 26.84 -11.80 2.75
N GLY A 106 26.88 -12.83 3.59
CA GLY A 106 27.07 -14.21 3.16
C GLY A 106 25.96 -14.72 2.25
N LEU A 107 24.71 -14.38 2.56
CA LEU A 107 23.54 -14.68 1.73
C LEU A 107 23.60 -13.99 0.37
N MET A 108 23.87 -12.68 0.35
CA MET A 108 24.01 -11.92 -0.90
C MET A 108 25.10 -12.55 -1.78
N SER A 109 26.27 -12.81 -1.19
CA SER A 109 27.41 -13.42 -1.90
C SER A 109 27.10 -14.82 -2.44
N ALA A 110 26.35 -15.63 -1.68
CA ALA A 110 25.95 -16.97 -2.11
C ALA A 110 24.95 -16.94 -3.27
N ARG A 111 24.09 -15.92 -3.34
CA ARG A 111 22.98 -15.82 -4.31
C ARG A 111 23.37 -15.08 -5.60
N SER A 112 24.27 -14.10 -5.54
CA SER A 112 24.64 -13.27 -6.70
C SER A 112 25.70 -13.89 -7.64
N GLY A 113 26.31 -15.01 -7.27
CA GLY A 113 27.39 -15.61 -8.04
C GLY A 113 28.70 -14.79 -8.01
N GLU A 114 29.63 -15.12 -8.92
CA GLU A 114 31.04 -14.70 -8.89
C GLU A 114 31.29 -13.20 -9.22
N ASP A 115 30.29 -12.48 -9.74
CA ASP A 115 30.45 -11.11 -10.29
C ASP A 115 30.05 -9.95 -9.35
N TRP A 116 29.62 -10.22 -8.11
CA TRP A 116 29.13 -9.14 -7.24
C TRP A 116 30.25 -8.33 -6.57
N VAL A 117 30.32 -7.03 -6.94
CA VAL A 117 31.18 -6.03 -6.31
C VAL A 117 30.37 -5.30 -5.23
N GLY A 118 30.75 -5.50 -3.97
CA GLY A 118 29.95 -5.19 -2.79
C GLY A 118 29.81 -3.71 -2.39
N ASP A 119 29.45 -2.82 -3.31
CA ASP A 119 29.29 -1.39 -3.03
C ASP A 119 28.14 -1.08 -2.06
N GLU A 120 27.12 -1.96 -1.95
CA GLU A 120 26.01 -1.85 -0.98
C GLU A 120 25.94 -3.05 -0.01
N SER A 121 27.09 -3.48 0.52
CA SER A 121 27.15 -4.58 1.51
C SER A 121 26.98 -4.07 2.95
N PRO A 122 26.38 -4.87 3.86
CA PRO A 122 26.47 -4.59 5.29
C PRO A 122 27.93 -4.55 5.78
N VAL A 123 28.26 -3.59 6.66
CA VAL A 123 29.58 -3.45 7.29
C VAL A 123 29.66 -4.34 8.54
N PRO A 124 30.55 -5.34 8.60
CA PRO A 124 30.72 -6.18 9.80
C PRO A 124 31.41 -5.44 10.95
N ALA A 125 31.10 -5.84 12.19
CA ALA A 125 31.77 -5.31 13.37
C ALA A 125 33.26 -5.71 13.44
N PRO A 126 34.17 -4.82 13.88
CA PRO A 126 35.58 -5.15 14.07
C PRO A 126 35.76 -6.27 15.10
N ALA A 127 36.65 -7.23 14.83
CA ALA A 127 36.89 -8.38 15.71
C ALA A 127 37.50 -8.02 17.08
N ASP A 128 38.11 -6.83 17.21
CA ASP A 128 38.86 -6.39 18.40
C ASP A 128 38.08 -5.39 19.29
N SER A 129 36.81 -5.10 19.00
CA SER A 129 36.02 -4.18 19.84
C SER A 129 35.42 -4.87 21.07
N ASN A 130 35.37 -4.14 22.20
CA ASN A 130 34.71 -4.60 23.43
C ASN A 130 33.28 -5.11 23.13
N PRO A 131 32.86 -6.27 23.66
CA PRO A 131 31.60 -6.96 23.34
C PRO A 131 30.31 -6.25 23.82
N CYS A 132 30.37 -4.96 24.14
CA CYS A 132 29.24 -4.15 24.60
C CYS A 132 28.99 -2.89 23.74
N THR A 133 29.66 -2.72 22.60
CA THR A 133 29.53 -1.50 21.78
C THR A 133 28.97 -1.80 20.39
N SER A 134 27.72 -1.42 20.15
CA SER A 134 26.91 -1.69 18.94
C SER A 134 27.41 -0.99 17.67
N THR A 135 27.23 -1.62 16.51
CA THR A 135 27.72 -1.11 15.20
C THR A 135 26.67 -0.37 14.38
N THR A 136 25.37 -0.50 14.65
CA THR A 136 24.31 0.35 14.06
C THR A 136 23.18 0.61 15.06
N GLY A 137 22.77 1.87 15.21
CA GLY A 137 21.68 2.25 16.13
C GLY A 137 20.29 2.28 15.49
N GLU A 138 20.20 2.09 14.17
CA GLU A 138 19.02 2.28 13.32
C GLU A 138 18.74 1.03 12.47
N VAL A 139 17.71 1.10 11.63
CA VAL A 139 17.33 -0.01 10.73
C VAL A 139 17.88 0.25 9.34
N ASN A 140 18.68 -0.70 8.82
CA ASN A 140 19.24 -0.65 7.47
C ASN A 140 18.46 -1.57 6.52
N LEU A 141 18.48 -1.25 5.22
CA LEU A 141 17.77 -1.98 4.17
C LEU A 141 18.65 -2.21 2.94
N TYR A 142 18.75 -3.48 2.55
CA TYR A 142 19.56 -3.97 1.45
C TYR A 142 18.68 -4.72 0.44
N ALA A 143 18.93 -4.57 -0.85
CA ALA A 143 18.26 -5.35 -1.88
C ALA A 143 18.99 -6.67 -2.14
N ASP A 144 18.26 -7.76 -2.30
CA ASP A 144 18.83 -9.02 -2.78
C ASP A 144 19.15 -8.89 -4.29
N PRO A 145 20.43 -8.89 -4.70
CA PRO A 145 20.82 -8.71 -6.09
C PRO A 145 20.22 -9.77 -7.02
N ALA A 146 20.00 -11.00 -6.52
CA ALA A 146 19.47 -12.09 -7.32
C ALA A 146 17.97 -11.93 -7.66
N THR A 147 17.22 -11.18 -6.84
CA THR A 147 15.77 -11.04 -7.00
C THR A 147 15.31 -9.62 -7.31
N LEU A 148 16.21 -8.63 -7.31
CA LEU A 148 15.89 -7.21 -7.53
C LEU A 148 15.13 -6.94 -8.84
N GLU A 149 15.48 -7.66 -9.91
CA GLU A 149 14.85 -7.52 -11.24
C GLU A 149 13.61 -8.42 -11.41
N SER A 150 13.25 -9.20 -10.39
CA SER A 150 12.09 -10.07 -10.44
C SER A 150 10.79 -9.33 -10.11
N LYS A 151 9.65 -9.98 -10.39
CA LYS A 151 8.33 -9.49 -9.94
C LYS A 151 8.21 -9.40 -8.42
N ASN A 152 8.98 -10.18 -7.66
CA ASN A 152 8.90 -10.29 -6.20
C ASN A 152 10.28 -10.08 -5.55
N PRO A 153 10.83 -8.86 -5.60
CA PRO A 153 12.17 -8.58 -5.08
C PRO A 153 12.23 -8.78 -3.58
N ILE A 154 13.31 -9.40 -3.09
CA ILE A 154 13.56 -9.56 -1.66
C ILE A 154 14.40 -8.39 -1.15
N LEU A 155 13.98 -7.81 -0.03
CA LEU A 155 14.73 -6.79 0.67
C LEU A 155 15.10 -7.31 2.06
N TYR A 156 16.39 -7.28 2.38
CA TYR A 156 16.93 -7.66 3.68
C TYR A 156 16.95 -6.46 4.61
N VAL A 157 16.33 -6.63 5.77
CA VAL A 157 16.29 -5.62 6.83
C VAL A 157 17.26 -6.03 7.93
N ASP A 158 18.21 -5.17 8.28
CA ASP A 158 19.12 -5.40 9.41
C ASP A 158 18.68 -4.51 10.58
N CYS A 159 18.16 -5.15 11.64
CA CYS A 159 17.73 -4.49 12.85
C CYS A 159 18.51 -5.01 14.06
N GLU A 160 19.21 -4.14 14.76
CA GLU A 160 19.83 -4.49 16.04
C GLU A 160 18.79 -4.58 17.17
N GLY A 161 18.81 -5.67 17.94
CA GLY A 161 17.79 -6.01 18.93
C GLY A 161 18.27 -6.15 20.38
N PHE A 162 17.46 -5.62 21.30
CA PHE A 162 17.33 -5.91 22.75
C PHE A 162 18.34 -5.36 23.77
N SER A 163 19.63 -5.27 23.51
CA SER A 163 20.59 -5.15 24.63
C SER A 163 21.57 -3.98 24.58
N GLY A 164 21.67 -3.24 23.47
CA GLY A 164 22.69 -2.21 23.30
C GLY A 164 22.47 -0.94 24.13
N THR A 165 23.39 -0.67 25.07
CA THR A 165 23.58 0.65 25.69
C THR A 165 24.71 1.37 24.95
N GLY A 166 24.35 2.17 23.94
CA GLY A 166 25.29 3.01 23.19
C GLY A 166 25.89 2.30 21.96
N THR A 167 25.87 2.98 20.83
CA THR A 167 26.42 2.47 19.57
C THR A 167 27.74 3.18 19.25
N LEU A 168 28.78 2.43 18.88
CA LEU A 168 30.04 2.94 18.34
C LEU A 168 29.77 3.79 17.08
N ALA A 169 28.79 3.37 16.29
CA ALA A 169 28.31 4.08 15.10
C ALA A 169 27.70 5.45 15.40
N ALA A 170 27.16 5.74 16.59
CA ALA A 170 26.62 7.06 16.89
C ALA A 170 27.68 8.18 16.76
N LYS A 171 28.97 7.85 16.90
CA LYS A 171 30.08 8.80 16.70
C LYS A 171 30.31 9.17 15.23
N TYR A 172 29.96 8.29 14.30
CA TYR A 172 30.22 8.46 12.86
C TYR A 172 28.95 8.66 12.04
N GLN A 173 27.80 8.18 12.52
CA GLN A 173 26.51 8.21 11.84
C GLN A 173 25.64 9.40 12.31
N SER A 174 26.15 10.62 12.17
CA SER A 174 25.43 11.85 12.52
C SER A 174 24.87 12.60 11.31
N ARG A 175 25.18 12.15 10.08
CA ARG A 175 24.88 12.89 8.84
C ARG A 175 23.74 12.27 8.02
N TRP A 176 23.37 11.03 8.31
CA TRP A 176 22.25 10.35 7.63
C TRP A 176 20.91 11.09 7.72
N TYR A 177 20.75 11.98 8.70
CA TYR A 177 19.66 12.96 8.76
C TYR A 177 20.22 14.37 8.58
N SER A 178 19.95 14.96 7.41
CA SER A 178 20.15 16.39 7.14
C SER A 178 18.81 17.09 6.88
N ARG A 179 18.57 18.24 7.51
CA ARG A 179 17.37 19.05 7.20
C ARG A 179 17.32 19.56 5.76
N ASP A 180 18.42 19.49 5.02
CA ASP A 180 18.49 19.89 3.62
C ASP A 180 17.84 18.85 2.69
N ILE A 181 17.64 17.61 3.17
CA ILE A 181 16.99 16.52 2.44
C ILE A 181 15.57 16.36 3.00
N ARG A 182 14.58 16.20 2.11
CA ARG A 182 13.20 15.93 2.53
C ARG A 182 13.02 14.49 3.00
N TYR A 183 12.89 14.33 4.30
CA TYR A 183 12.54 13.08 4.97
C TYR A 183 11.05 13.04 5.36
N ARG A 184 10.56 11.85 5.70
CA ARG A 184 9.26 11.68 6.34
C ARG A 184 9.47 11.61 7.84
N ASP A 185 9.12 12.70 8.50
CA ASP A 185 9.32 12.87 9.94
C ASP A 185 8.00 12.68 10.67
N TYR A 186 8.00 11.83 11.70
CA TYR A 186 6.85 11.54 12.54
C TYR A 186 7.18 11.91 13.99
N ARG A 187 6.46 12.90 14.52
CA ARG A 187 6.61 13.32 15.92
C ARG A 187 6.13 12.21 16.84
N ILE A 188 6.92 11.88 17.85
CA ILE A 188 6.52 10.95 18.90
C ILE A 188 5.82 11.74 20.02
N ASP A 189 4.55 11.41 20.30
CA ASP A 189 3.78 12.09 21.34
C ASP A 189 4.15 11.56 22.74
N GLU A 190 4.50 12.48 23.65
CA GLU A 190 5.02 12.20 25.00
C GLU A 190 3.96 11.79 26.03
N SER A 191 2.70 11.63 25.63
CA SER A 191 1.56 11.41 26.54
C SER A 191 1.46 9.98 27.11
N SER A 192 2.31 9.05 26.67
CA SER A 192 2.39 7.70 27.26
C SER A 192 3.41 7.68 28.42
N THR A 193 2.94 7.29 29.60
CA THR A 193 3.48 7.58 30.93
C THR A 193 4.77 6.86 31.35
N HIS A 194 5.66 6.45 30.43
CA HIS A 194 6.98 5.87 30.79
C HIS A 194 8.14 6.33 29.90
N ALA A 195 8.80 7.42 30.34
CA ALA A 195 10.23 7.73 30.22
C ALA A 195 10.96 7.50 28.87
N THR A 196 10.79 8.45 27.94
CA THR A 196 11.83 9.36 27.36
C THR A 196 13.28 8.88 27.17
N THR A 197 13.50 7.62 26.78
CA THR A 197 14.81 7.17 26.28
C THR A 197 14.67 6.59 24.89
N ARG A 198 15.53 7.02 23.96
CA ARG A 198 15.64 6.48 22.59
C ARG A 198 15.61 4.94 22.56
N THR A 199 16.26 4.32 23.54
CA THR A 199 16.30 2.86 23.73
C THR A 199 14.94 2.24 24.02
N HIS A 200 14.06 2.90 24.79
CA HIS A 200 12.72 2.39 25.07
C HIS A 200 11.85 2.42 23.80
N VAL A 201 11.92 3.52 23.06
CA VAL A 201 11.18 3.70 21.81
C VAL A 201 11.63 2.71 20.75
N ALA A 202 12.94 2.54 20.54
CA ALA A 202 13.48 1.56 19.60
C ALA A 202 13.06 0.12 19.95
N LYS A 203 13.03 -0.23 21.25
CA LYS A 203 12.61 -1.56 21.74
C LYS A 203 11.11 -1.83 21.61
N GLN A 204 10.28 -0.81 21.39
CA GLN A 204 8.82 -0.93 21.27
C GLN A 204 8.37 -0.76 19.82
N ILE A 205 8.80 0.31 19.14
CA ILE A 205 8.31 0.70 17.82
C ILE A 205 8.90 -0.17 16.71
N TYR A 206 10.22 -0.41 16.70
CA TYR A 206 10.86 -1.14 15.59
C TYR A 206 10.34 -2.59 15.50
N PRO A 207 10.27 -3.36 16.60
CA PRO A 207 9.71 -4.70 16.58
C PRO A 207 8.28 -4.75 16.05
N ARG A 208 7.40 -3.86 16.52
CA ARG A 208 6.00 -3.80 16.09
C ARG A 208 5.88 -3.54 14.60
N PHE A 209 6.62 -2.56 14.08
CA PHE A 209 6.60 -2.26 12.66
C PHE A 209 7.14 -3.42 11.83
N LEU A 210 8.32 -3.94 12.17
CA LEU A 210 8.97 -5.01 11.41
C LEU A 210 8.14 -6.29 11.40
N TYR A 211 7.50 -6.65 12.51
CA TYR A 211 6.67 -7.84 12.59
C TYR A 211 5.42 -7.79 11.70
N ILE A 212 4.83 -6.60 11.52
CA ILE A 212 3.63 -6.44 10.69
C ILE A 212 3.95 -6.68 9.20
N PHE A 213 5.10 -6.18 8.74
CA PHE A 213 5.44 -6.14 7.32
C PHE A 213 6.37 -7.24 6.84
N SER A 214 7.17 -7.83 7.73
CA SER A 214 8.07 -8.93 7.36
C SER A 214 7.29 -10.14 6.85
N ASP A 215 7.79 -10.76 5.79
CA ASP A 215 7.36 -12.09 5.36
C ASP A 215 8.10 -13.15 6.17
N VAL A 216 9.39 -12.92 6.43
CA VAL A 216 10.25 -13.81 7.22
C VAL A 216 11.02 -13.03 8.27
N ILE A 217 11.07 -13.56 9.49
CA ILE A 217 11.86 -13.05 10.60
C ILE A 217 12.96 -14.05 10.92
N CYS A 218 14.19 -13.65 10.64
CA CYS A 218 15.41 -14.38 10.94
C CYS A 218 15.92 -13.96 12.32
N PHE A 219 15.66 -14.78 13.34
CA PHE A 219 16.11 -14.54 14.71
C PHE A 219 17.50 -15.14 14.90
N VAL A 220 18.53 -14.30 14.98
CA VAL A 220 19.93 -14.70 15.06
C VAL A 220 20.40 -14.74 16.51
N VAL A 221 20.93 -15.88 16.92
CA VAL A 221 21.57 -16.09 18.22
C VAL A 221 22.97 -16.65 18.03
N GLU A 222 23.90 -16.23 18.87
CA GLU A 222 25.18 -16.95 19.00
C GLU A 222 24.95 -18.28 19.72
N GLN A 223 25.84 -19.27 19.54
CA GLN A 223 25.76 -20.57 20.19
C GLN A 223 25.54 -20.46 21.72
N THR A 224 24.27 -20.58 22.15
CA THR A 224 23.88 -20.64 23.56
C THR A 224 24.03 -22.06 24.07
N ARG A 225 24.33 -22.23 25.37
CA ARG A 225 24.34 -23.56 26.01
C ARG A 225 22.94 -24.19 26.08
N LEU A 226 21.88 -23.40 25.91
CA LEU A 226 20.48 -23.81 26.01
C LEU A 226 19.70 -23.17 24.85
N ILE A 227 19.18 -23.99 23.92
CA ILE A 227 18.31 -23.54 22.83
C ILE A 227 17.00 -22.94 23.38
N ARG A 228 16.57 -23.40 24.57
CA ARG A 228 15.43 -22.84 25.32
C ARG A 228 15.47 -21.32 25.41
N ASP A 229 16.60 -20.75 25.83
CA ASP A 229 16.70 -19.31 26.11
C ASP A 229 16.53 -18.48 24.82
N ALA A 230 16.95 -19.04 23.67
CA ALA A 230 16.73 -18.45 22.36
C ALA A 230 15.24 -18.43 21.98
N VAL A 231 14.53 -19.55 22.21
CA VAL A 231 13.09 -19.63 21.93
C VAL A 231 12.28 -18.73 22.88
N ILE A 232 12.63 -18.68 24.16
CA ILE A 232 11.99 -17.76 25.12
C ILE A 232 12.24 -16.30 24.71
N SER A 233 13.44 -15.97 24.23
CA SER A 233 13.74 -14.62 23.74
C SER A 233 12.93 -14.27 22.49
N LEU A 234 12.76 -15.21 21.56
CA LEU A 234 11.89 -15.06 20.39
C LEU A 234 10.42 -14.83 20.80
N LEU A 235 9.93 -15.58 21.80
CA LEU A 235 8.57 -15.43 22.32
C LEU A 235 8.37 -14.07 23.01
N LYS A 236 9.34 -13.63 23.82
CA LYS A 236 9.33 -12.30 24.47
C LYS A 236 9.27 -11.18 23.43
N TRP A 237 10.04 -11.30 22.34
CA TRP A 237 9.97 -10.34 21.25
C TRP A 237 8.64 -10.37 20.54
N SER A 238 8.13 -11.56 20.21
CA SER A 238 6.82 -11.70 19.56
C SER A 238 5.72 -11.04 20.37
N GLN A 239 5.76 -11.12 21.71
CA GLN A 239 4.78 -10.49 22.60
C GLN A 239 4.77 -8.97 22.49
N ILE A 240 5.94 -8.34 22.37
CA ILE A 240 6.06 -6.89 22.18
C ILE A 240 5.54 -6.48 20.80
N CYS A 241 5.78 -7.31 19.79
CA CYS A 241 5.35 -7.07 18.42
C CYS A 241 3.84 -7.23 18.22
N SER A 242 3.28 -8.25 18.89
CA SER A 242 1.92 -8.71 18.68
C SER A 242 0.90 -7.92 19.49
N SER A 243 1.35 -7.27 20.58
CA SER A 243 0.56 -6.30 21.32
C SER A 243 0.43 -5.02 20.48
N HIS A 244 -0.79 -4.46 20.39
CA HIS A 244 -1.11 -3.27 19.58
C HIS A 244 -1.26 -3.46 18.07
N VAL A 245 -1.57 -4.67 17.59
CA VAL A 245 -2.00 -4.90 16.20
C VAL A 245 -3.24 -5.79 16.17
N VAL A 246 -4.23 -5.40 15.38
CA VAL A 246 -5.48 -6.17 15.15
C VAL A 246 -5.77 -6.28 13.66
N ASN A 247 -6.62 -7.24 13.28
CA ASN A 247 -6.98 -7.52 11.89
C ASN A 247 -5.79 -7.81 10.96
N GLN A 248 -4.71 -8.41 11.48
CA GLN A 248 -3.56 -8.78 10.66
C GLN A 248 -3.93 -9.98 9.76
N PHE A 249 -3.75 -9.83 8.44
CA PHE A 249 -4.17 -10.84 7.46
C PHE A 249 -3.13 -11.93 7.17
N SER A 250 -1.91 -11.77 7.66
CA SER A 250 -0.81 -12.74 7.54
C SER A 250 0.16 -12.55 8.70
N ILE A 251 0.62 -13.64 9.30
CA ILE A 251 1.72 -13.62 10.28
C ILE A 251 3.03 -14.06 9.62
N PRO A 252 4.17 -13.47 10.01
CA PRO A 252 5.46 -13.80 9.42
C PRO A 252 5.88 -15.24 9.73
N SER A 253 6.76 -15.80 8.90
CA SER A 253 7.49 -17.02 9.20
C SER A 253 8.69 -16.72 10.11
N ALA A 254 9.05 -17.63 11.01
CA ALA A 254 10.23 -17.49 11.86
C ALA A 254 11.33 -18.49 11.49
N ILE A 255 12.55 -18.00 11.36
CA ILE A 255 13.76 -18.81 11.20
C ILE A 255 14.70 -18.50 12.36
N LEU A 256 14.93 -19.48 13.24
CA LEU A 256 15.94 -19.38 14.29
C LEU A 256 17.30 -19.75 13.72
N ILE A 257 18.21 -18.78 13.65
CA ILE A 257 19.56 -18.96 13.12
C ILE A 257 20.53 -19.06 14.29
N ILE A 258 21.16 -20.22 14.45
CA ILE A 258 22.23 -20.44 15.43
C ILE A 258 23.56 -20.23 14.71
N ASN A 259 24.18 -19.09 14.99
CA ASN A 259 25.47 -18.70 14.42
C ASN A 259 26.63 -19.29 15.25
N ASN A 260 27.79 -19.47 14.61
CA ASN A 260 28.99 -20.09 15.20
C ASN A 260 28.72 -21.49 15.78
N TRP A 261 27.86 -22.29 15.14
CA TRP A 261 27.49 -23.61 15.62
C TRP A 261 28.68 -24.58 15.59
N ASP A 262 28.91 -25.27 16.72
CA ASP A 262 29.93 -26.30 16.87
C ASP A 262 29.26 -27.68 17.01
N PRO A 263 29.34 -28.55 15.97
CA PRO A 263 28.74 -29.88 16.00
C PRO A 263 29.26 -30.77 17.13
N ALA A 264 30.50 -30.56 17.60
CA ALA A 264 31.13 -31.42 18.60
C ALA A 264 30.61 -31.22 20.03
N LYS A 265 29.93 -30.08 20.29
CA LYS A 265 29.37 -29.74 21.61
C LYS A 265 27.95 -30.27 21.83
N TRP A 266 27.29 -30.80 20.80
CA TRP A 266 25.94 -31.33 20.90
C TRP A 266 25.98 -32.86 21.07
N ASN A 267 25.69 -33.32 22.29
CA ASN A 267 25.67 -34.75 22.62
C ASN A 267 24.34 -35.41 22.19
N SER A 268 24.14 -35.56 20.88
CA SER A 268 23.30 -36.62 20.31
C SER A 268 23.77 -36.87 18.88
N SER A 269 23.79 -38.15 18.49
CA SER A 269 24.13 -38.69 17.18
C SER A 269 23.84 -37.73 16.02
N LYS A 270 24.82 -37.52 15.12
CA LYS A 270 24.71 -36.72 13.89
C LYS A 270 23.29 -36.79 13.29
N PRO A 271 22.50 -35.71 13.35
CA PRO A 271 21.16 -35.71 12.78
C PRO A 271 21.26 -35.74 11.27
N ASN A 272 20.62 -36.73 10.65
CA ASN A 272 20.40 -36.76 9.21
C ASN A 272 19.21 -35.82 8.86
N GLY A 273 19.37 -34.50 9.04
CA GLY A 273 18.43 -33.50 8.53
C GLY A 273 17.88 -32.48 9.55
N HIS A 274 17.36 -31.35 9.03
CA HIS A 274 16.80 -30.22 9.80
C HIS A 274 15.49 -30.58 10.53
N GLN A 275 14.72 -31.55 10.03
CA GLN A 275 13.39 -31.89 10.54
C GLN A 275 13.45 -32.61 11.89
N THR A 276 14.41 -33.53 12.07
CA THR A 276 14.63 -34.27 13.32
C THR A 276 15.07 -33.35 14.47
N LEU A 277 15.87 -32.32 14.16
CA LEU A 277 16.35 -31.34 15.14
C LEU A 277 15.23 -30.43 15.69
N LYS A 278 14.26 -30.08 14.84
CA LYS A 278 13.10 -29.28 15.26
C LYS A 278 12.28 -30.02 16.32
N GLU A 279 12.04 -31.31 16.10
CA GLU A 279 11.30 -32.18 17.03
C GLU A 279 12.04 -32.37 18.36
N GLU A 280 13.37 -32.56 18.29
CA GLU A 280 14.22 -32.64 19.49
C GLU A 280 14.15 -31.38 20.35
N VAL A 281 14.21 -30.19 19.74
CA VAL A 281 14.11 -28.90 20.45
C VAL A 281 12.74 -28.75 21.12
N PHE A 282 11.65 -29.09 20.43
CA PHE A 282 10.32 -29.03 21.04
C PHE A 282 10.13 -30.02 22.18
N LEU A 283 10.71 -31.23 22.05
CA LEU A 283 10.69 -32.22 23.11
C LEU A 283 11.47 -31.75 24.34
N GLU A 284 12.66 -31.15 24.14
CA GLU A 284 13.46 -30.57 25.21
C GLU A 284 12.67 -29.49 25.94
N MET A 285 12.05 -28.55 25.21
CA MET A 285 11.22 -27.50 25.81
C MET A 285 10.03 -28.04 26.62
N GLU A 286 9.37 -29.09 26.14
CA GLU A 286 8.23 -29.71 26.84
C GLU A 286 8.67 -30.49 28.09
N GLN A 287 9.85 -31.12 28.05
CA GLN A 287 10.45 -31.75 29.24
C GLN A 287 10.85 -30.71 30.29
N GLU A 288 11.42 -29.59 29.87
CA GLU A 288 11.79 -28.50 30.79
C GLU A 288 10.57 -27.84 31.42
N ARG A 289 9.46 -27.72 30.68
CA ARG A 289 8.16 -27.25 31.22
C ARG A 289 7.66 -28.12 32.37
N ARG A 290 7.94 -29.43 32.35
CA ARG A 290 7.50 -30.39 33.37
C ARG A 290 8.44 -30.49 34.58
N ARG A 291 9.53 -29.73 34.62
CA ARG A 291 10.43 -29.67 35.79
C ARG A 291 9.79 -28.88 36.93
N GLU A 292 10.32 -29.06 38.14
CA GLU A 292 9.78 -28.46 39.39
C GLU A 292 9.77 -26.91 39.41
N ALA A 293 10.52 -26.24 38.52
CA ALA A 293 10.59 -24.79 38.41
C ALA A 293 10.58 -24.32 36.93
N PRO A 294 9.40 -24.24 36.29
CA PRO A 294 9.25 -23.75 34.92
C PRO A 294 9.49 -22.23 34.82
N ASP A 295 9.82 -21.74 33.61
CA ASP A 295 10.02 -20.31 33.37
C ASP A 295 8.69 -19.55 33.59
N PRO A 296 8.62 -18.57 34.54
CA PRO A 296 7.36 -17.91 34.88
C PRO A 296 6.73 -17.12 33.73
N PHE A 297 7.55 -16.61 32.81
CA PHE A 297 7.05 -15.88 31.65
C PHE A 297 6.39 -16.84 30.65
N LEU A 298 7.00 -18.01 30.42
CA LEU A 298 6.44 -19.01 29.52
C LEU A 298 5.09 -19.53 30.03
N GLU A 299 4.97 -19.84 31.32
CA GLU A 299 3.70 -20.30 31.91
C GLU A 299 2.60 -19.25 31.83
N GLU A 300 2.90 -18.00 32.19
CA GLU A 300 1.92 -16.92 32.13
C GLU A 300 1.46 -16.67 30.68
N LEU A 301 2.39 -16.77 29.72
CA LEU A 301 2.07 -16.61 28.31
C LEU A 301 1.19 -17.77 27.80
N MET A 302 1.50 -19.01 28.15
CA MET A 302 0.68 -20.17 27.80
C MET A 302 -0.72 -20.09 28.41
N ARG A 303 -0.84 -19.64 29.66
CA ARG A 303 -2.13 -19.42 30.34
C ARG A 303 -2.96 -18.35 29.64
N LYS A 304 -2.37 -17.20 29.31
CA LYS A 304 -3.06 -16.11 28.59
C LYS A 304 -3.54 -16.53 27.22
N CYS A 305 -2.69 -17.24 26.47
CA CYS A 305 -3.06 -17.71 25.15
C CYS A 305 -3.97 -18.95 25.20
N ASN A 306 -4.12 -19.64 26.33
CA ASN A 306 -4.74 -20.97 26.40
C ASN A 306 -4.06 -21.94 25.41
N ALA A 307 -2.72 -22.01 25.46
CA ALA A 307 -1.89 -22.87 24.62
C ALA A 307 -1.55 -24.17 25.34
N SER A 308 -1.69 -25.30 24.64
CA SER A 308 -1.47 -26.64 25.22
C SER A 308 0.02 -27.04 25.23
N THR A 309 0.77 -26.59 24.24
CA THR A 309 2.19 -26.88 24.04
C THR A 309 2.94 -25.62 23.61
N VAL A 310 4.28 -25.63 23.74
CA VAL A 310 5.11 -24.53 23.21
C VAL A 310 5.01 -24.44 21.69
N GLN A 311 4.86 -25.57 20.99
CA GLN A 311 4.67 -25.59 19.55
C GLN A 311 3.37 -24.88 19.14
N ASP A 312 2.28 -25.13 19.85
CA ASP A 312 0.99 -24.46 19.67
C ASP A 312 1.14 -22.94 19.89
N LEU A 313 1.89 -22.53 20.91
CA LEU A 313 2.20 -21.12 21.16
C LEU A 313 2.98 -20.45 20.01
N ILE A 314 3.98 -21.14 19.45
CA ILE A 314 4.76 -20.63 18.30
C ILE A 314 3.88 -20.54 17.05
N SER A 315 3.07 -21.56 16.75
CA SER A 315 2.21 -21.57 15.56
C SER A 315 1.15 -20.46 15.53
N ARG A 316 0.87 -19.83 16.68
CA ARG A 316 -0.04 -18.68 16.80
C ARG A 316 0.63 -17.34 16.54
N ARG A 317 1.95 -17.28 16.62
CA ARG A 317 2.76 -16.08 16.40
C ARG A 317 3.48 -16.10 15.06
N TYR A 318 3.80 -17.29 14.56
CA TYR A 318 4.50 -17.45 13.30
C TYR A 318 3.80 -18.50 12.43
N SER A 319 3.67 -18.20 11.13
CA SER A 319 3.04 -19.11 10.16
C SER A 319 3.80 -20.42 10.00
N SER A 320 5.12 -20.34 10.16
CA SER A 320 6.04 -21.48 10.17
C SER A 320 7.22 -21.19 11.09
N PHE A 321 7.90 -22.24 11.53
CA PHE A 321 9.09 -22.15 12.37
C PHE A 321 10.16 -23.13 11.89
N GLU A 322 11.36 -22.65 11.62
CA GLU A 322 12.50 -23.46 11.18
C GLU A 322 13.78 -23.08 11.91
N ILE A 323 14.71 -24.03 12.04
CA ILE A 323 16.01 -23.83 12.70
C ILE A 323 17.13 -24.05 11.67
N CYS A 324 18.00 -23.05 11.52
CA CYS A 324 19.14 -23.08 10.63
C CYS A 324 20.45 -22.92 11.41
N PHE A 325 21.47 -23.66 11.00
CA PHE A 325 22.78 -23.67 11.66
C PHE A 325 23.83 -23.13 10.71
N ILE A 326 24.61 -22.17 11.21
CA ILE A 326 25.77 -21.63 10.50
C ILE A 326 27.01 -22.11 11.24
N PRO A 327 27.81 -23.01 10.63
CA PRO A 327 28.91 -23.66 11.32
C PRO A 327 30.05 -22.69 11.63
N ARG A 328 30.71 -22.92 12.76
CA ARG A 328 31.90 -22.16 13.15
C ARG A 328 33.08 -22.53 12.26
N THR A 329 33.78 -21.51 11.78
CA THR A 329 34.90 -21.71 10.84
C THR A 329 36.24 -21.91 11.52
N HIS A 330 36.47 -21.23 12.65
CA HIS A 330 37.73 -21.31 13.39
C HIS A 330 37.51 -21.33 14.92
N TYR A 331 38.28 -22.16 15.62
CA TYR A 331 38.38 -22.19 17.09
C TYR A 331 39.81 -22.48 17.51
N ASN A 332 40.40 -21.63 18.36
CA ASN A 332 41.77 -21.80 18.89
C ASN A 332 42.83 -22.16 17.81
N GLY A 333 42.77 -21.51 16.64
CA GLY A 333 43.72 -21.76 15.55
C GLY A 333 43.44 -23.00 14.68
N MET A 334 42.42 -23.80 15.01
CA MET A 334 41.97 -24.94 14.21
C MET A 334 40.77 -24.56 13.33
N THR A 335 40.76 -25.02 12.08
CA THR A 335 39.62 -24.88 11.17
C THR A 335 38.59 -25.96 11.50
N LEU A 336 37.39 -25.56 11.93
CA LEU A 336 36.32 -26.47 12.35
C LEU A 336 35.37 -26.86 11.21
N SER A 337 35.25 -26.03 10.18
CA SER A 337 34.40 -26.30 9.01
C SER A 337 35.00 -25.69 7.76
N SER A 338 34.82 -26.37 6.63
CA SER A 338 35.33 -25.93 5.34
C SER A 338 34.57 -24.71 4.82
N PRO A 339 35.24 -23.80 4.10
CA PRO A 339 34.64 -22.75 3.29
C PRO A 339 33.37 -23.15 2.50
N THR A 340 33.40 -24.33 1.90
CA THR A 340 32.32 -24.91 1.08
C THR A 340 31.11 -25.29 1.92
N GLU A 341 31.31 -25.79 3.14
CA GLU A 341 30.20 -26.13 4.05
C GLU A 341 29.47 -24.87 4.52
N VAL A 342 30.21 -23.78 4.78
CA VAL A 342 29.63 -22.49 5.20
C VAL A 342 28.82 -21.87 4.07
N MET A 343 29.35 -21.85 2.84
CA MET A 343 28.61 -21.37 1.67
C MET A 343 27.38 -22.22 1.39
N GLY A 344 27.50 -23.56 1.49
CA GLY A 344 26.36 -24.47 1.38
C GLY A 344 25.29 -24.22 2.45
N SER A 345 25.67 -23.81 3.67
CA SER A 345 24.72 -23.38 4.70
C SER A 345 24.01 -22.07 4.33
N PHE A 346 24.69 -21.10 3.71
CA PHE A 346 24.05 -19.88 3.22
C PHE A 346 23.11 -20.13 2.05
N GLU A 347 23.47 -21.01 1.11
CA GLU A 347 22.58 -21.43 0.01
C GLU A 347 21.30 -22.09 0.56
N LYS A 348 21.43 -23.01 1.52
CA LYS A 348 20.29 -23.63 2.21
C LYS A 348 19.41 -22.60 2.92
N LEU A 349 20.01 -21.66 3.64
CA LEU A 349 19.28 -20.57 4.30
C LEU A 349 18.55 -19.70 3.26
N GLY A 350 19.17 -19.40 2.12
CA GLY A 350 18.55 -18.70 1.01
C GLY A 350 17.30 -19.42 0.49
N HIS A 351 17.40 -20.73 0.23
CA HIS A 351 16.26 -21.55 -0.21
C HIS A 351 15.14 -21.60 0.84
N CYS A 352 15.50 -21.70 2.13
CA CYS A 352 14.55 -21.65 3.24
C CYS A 352 13.79 -20.31 3.27
N ILE A 353 14.51 -19.19 3.12
CA ILE A 353 13.93 -17.84 3.02
C ILE A 353 12.99 -17.74 1.82
N ASP A 354 13.38 -18.23 0.65
CA ASP A 354 12.54 -18.19 -0.55
C ASP A 354 11.25 -19.00 -0.37
N HIS A 355 11.34 -20.20 0.21
CA HIS A 355 10.19 -21.06 0.47
C HIS A 355 9.18 -20.38 1.42
N HIS A 356 9.63 -19.91 2.58
CA HIS A 356 8.75 -19.31 3.59
C HIS A 356 8.19 -17.96 3.15
N SER A 357 9.03 -17.12 2.53
CA SER A 357 8.56 -15.80 2.03
C SER A 357 7.54 -15.93 0.90
N ASN A 358 7.66 -16.95 0.03
CA ASN A 358 6.64 -17.26 -0.96
C ASN A 358 5.33 -17.72 -0.31
N SER A 359 5.40 -18.61 0.68
CA SER A 359 4.22 -19.09 1.42
C SER A 359 3.44 -17.94 2.07
N VAL A 360 4.13 -17.00 2.73
CA VAL A 360 3.48 -15.82 3.33
C VAL A 360 2.95 -14.86 2.26
N SER A 361 3.68 -14.65 1.16
CA SER A 361 3.20 -13.85 0.04
C SER A 361 1.94 -14.43 -0.61
N ASP A 362 1.84 -15.76 -0.69
CA ASP A 362 0.66 -16.44 -1.23
C ASP A 362 -0.53 -16.30 -0.28
N GLN A 363 -0.33 -16.41 1.04
CA GLN A 363 -1.38 -16.12 2.02
C GLN A 363 -1.91 -14.69 1.88
N ARG A 364 -1.01 -13.71 1.75
CA ARG A 364 -1.36 -12.30 1.50
C ARG A 364 -2.15 -12.12 0.21
N GLN A 365 -1.87 -12.91 -0.84
CA GLN A 365 -2.63 -12.84 -2.09
C GLN A 365 -4.08 -13.27 -1.90
N HIS A 366 -4.32 -14.31 -1.11
CA HIS A 366 -5.67 -14.84 -0.86
C HIS A 366 -6.50 -13.95 0.08
N THR A 367 -5.84 -13.20 0.97
CA THR A 367 -6.50 -12.26 1.89
C THR A 367 -6.57 -10.82 1.36
N TRP A 368 -6.27 -10.62 0.07
CA TRP A 368 -6.18 -9.32 -0.60
C TRP A 368 -5.18 -8.34 0.06
N ALA A 369 -4.23 -8.86 0.83
CA ALA A 369 -3.20 -8.11 1.56
C ALA A 369 -1.83 -8.12 0.86
N ARG A 370 -1.75 -8.59 -0.39
CA ARG A 370 -0.51 -8.57 -1.20
C ARG A 370 -0.33 -7.19 -1.83
N LEU A 371 0.38 -6.34 -1.11
CA LEU A 371 0.63 -4.94 -1.50
C LEU A 371 1.71 -4.86 -2.59
N ASP A 372 1.44 -4.06 -3.63
CA ASP A 372 2.48 -3.66 -4.58
C ASP A 372 3.40 -2.57 -4.01
N SER A 373 4.49 -2.23 -4.71
CA SER A 373 5.46 -1.22 -4.26
C SER A 373 4.86 0.14 -3.94
N GLY A 374 3.84 0.60 -4.69
CA GLY A 374 3.19 1.88 -4.43
C GLY A 374 2.27 1.82 -3.21
N GLN A 375 1.48 0.75 -3.12
CA GLN A 375 0.58 0.51 -1.98
C GLN A 375 1.35 0.34 -0.67
N LEU A 376 2.43 -0.45 -0.68
CA LEU A 376 3.24 -0.77 0.49
C LEU A 376 3.81 0.50 1.14
N GLN A 377 4.32 1.42 0.33
CA GLN A 377 4.90 2.67 0.82
C GLN A 377 3.88 3.56 1.54
N TRP A 378 2.65 3.64 1.00
CA TRP A 378 1.57 4.36 1.66
C TRP A 378 1.18 3.70 2.99
N PHE A 379 1.17 2.37 3.01
CA PHE A 379 0.81 1.61 4.20
C PHE A 379 1.87 1.76 5.31
N PHE A 380 3.16 1.87 4.97
CA PHE A 380 4.21 2.23 5.93
C PHE A 380 3.98 3.59 6.54
N CYS A 381 3.57 4.58 5.75
CA CYS A 381 3.25 5.90 6.28
C CYS A 381 2.15 5.87 7.33
N LEU A 382 1.10 5.07 7.11
CA LEU A 382 0.03 4.90 8.10
C LEU A 382 0.54 4.21 9.37
N ALA A 383 1.31 3.14 9.22
CA ALA A 383 1.84 2.39 10.35
C ALA A 383 2.80 3.24 11.19
N PHE A 384 3.77 3.93 10.57
CA PHE A 384 4.68 4.84 11.27
C PHE A 384 3.94 5.97 11.95
N LYS A 385 2.92 6.56 11.30
CA LYS A 385 2.11 7.61 11.91
C LYS A 385 1.35 7.10 13.13
N HIS A 386 0.72 5.94 13.04
CA HIS A 386 0.01 5.35 14.17
C HIS A 386 0.98 5.07 15.33
N LEU A 387 2.08 4.37 15.06
CA LEU A 387 3.07 3.98 16.06
C LEU A 387 3.75 5.20 16.71
N ALA A 388 4.01 6.28 15.97
CA ALA A 388 4.60 7.51 16.51
C ALA A 388 3.60 8.34 17.32
N SER A 389 2.34 8.43 16.88
CA SER A 389 1.33 9.27 17.54
C SER A 389 0.88 8.81 18.93
N GLY A 390 1.29 7.63 19.39
CA GLY A 390 0.95 7.13 20.73
C GLY A 390 -0.56 7.01 21.01
N ARG A 391 -1.37 6.93 19.95
CA ARG A 391 -2.84 6.88 20.06
C ARG A 391 -3.28 5.67 20.89
N PRO A 392 -4.32 5.81 21.71
CA PRO A 392 -4.91 4.67 22.40
C PRO A 392 -5.49 3.67 21.38
N GLY A 393 -5.26 2.38 21.62
CA GLY A 393 -5.72 1.27 20.78
C GLY A 393 -4.62 0.64 19.92
N ALA A 394 -4.97 -0.47 19.27
CA ALA A 394 -4.10 -1.16 18.33
C ALA A 394 -4.13 -0.56 16.91
N PHE A 395 -3.08 -0.80 16.13
CA PHE A 395 -3.06 -0.55 14.70
C PHE A 395 -4.01 -1.55 14.02
N ASP A 396 -5.07 -1.03 13.40
CA ASP A 396 -6.06 -1.83 12.68
C ASP A 396 -5.65 -1.97 11.22
N PHE A 397 -5.07 -3.13 10.89
CA PHE A 397 -4.55 -3.41 9.55
C PHE A 397 -5.68 -3.46 8.51
N GLY A 398 -6.82 -4.07 8.86
CA GLY A 398 -7.97 -4.20 7.97
C GLY A 398 -8.61 -2.86 7.62
N LYS A 399 -8.84 -1.99 8.61
CA LYS A 399 -9.35 -0.63 8.33
C LYS A 399 -8.38 0.20 7.49
N SER A 400 -7.08 0.03 7.70
CA SER A 400 -6.05 0.73 6.94
C SER A 400 -6.08 0.30 5.47
N LEU A 401 -6.16 -1.01 5.19
CA LEU A 401 -6.27 -1.55 3.83
C LEU A 401 -7.57 -1.07 3.15
N GLN A 402 -8.69 -1.16 3.86
CA GLN A 402 -9.97 -0.67 3.37
C GLN A 402 -9.97 0.82 3.03
N SER A 403 -9.13 1.63 3.66
CA SER A 403 -9.04 3.05 3.31
C SER A 403 -8.25 3.33 2.02
N MET A 404 -7.52 2.35 1.50
CA MET A 404 -6.80 2.43 0.21
C MET A 404 -7.67 2.04 -0.97
N GLU A 405 -8.53 1.03 -0.79
CA GLU A 405 -9.29 0.46 -1.88
C GLU A 405 -10.50 1.33 -2.24
N LEU A 406 -10.41 2.02 -3.38
CA LEU A 406 -11.57 2.61 -4.03
C LEU A 406 -12.46 1.48 -4.57
N PRO A 407 -13.75 1.41 -4.23
CA PRO A 407 -14.65 0.41 -4.79
C PRO A 407 -14.66 0.46 -6.32
N SER A 408 -14.42 -0.69 -6.92
CA SER A 408 -14.22 -0.82 -8.37
C SER A 408 -15.32 -1.63 -9.08
N SER A 409 -16.18 -2.29 -8.30
CA SER A 409 -17.27 -3.12 -8.82
C SER A 409 -18.56 -2.87 -8.07
N ALA A 410 -19.69 -3.23 -8.69
CA ALA A 410 -20.99 -3.19 -8.02
C ALA A 410 -21.00 -3.99 -6.70
N SER A 411 -20.27 -5.11 -6.64
CA SER A 411 -20.09 -5.89 -5.41
C SER A 411 -19.28 -5.14 -4.36
N ASP A 412 -18.26 -4.37 -4.74
CA ASP A 412 -17.48 -3.55 -3.80
C ASP A 412 -18.34 -2.41 -3.23
N HIS A 413 -19.10 -1.72 -4.08
CA HIS A 413 -20.03 -0.67 -3.63
C HIS A 413 -21.07 -1.25 -2.68
N LEU A 414 -21.64 -2.41 -3.01
CA LEU A 414 -22.60 -3.08 -2.15
C LEU A 414 -21.95 -3.54 -0.83
N SER A 415 -20.72 -4.03 -0.86
CA SER A 415 -19.99 -4.40 0.36
C SER A 415 -19.76 -3.20 1.28
N ARG A 416 -19.39 -2.03 0.72
CA ARG A 416 -19.28 -0.77 1.47
C ARG A 416 -20.62 -0.30 2.03
N PHE A 417 -21.70 -0.54 1.30
CA PHE A 417 -23.04 -0.26 1.79
C PHE A 417 -23.40 -1.14 3.00
N LEU A 418 -23.10 -2.43 2.93
CA LEU A 418 -23.27 -3.35 4.07
C LEU A 418 -22.41 -2.90 5.26
N ASP A 419 -21.16 -2.51 5.03
CA ASP A 419 -20.27 -1.98 6.07
C ASP A 419 -20.84 -0.72 6.74
N LEU A 420 -21.33 0.24 5.96
CA LEU A 420 -21.91 1.48 6.47
C LEU A 420 -23.12 1.22 7.39
N LEU A 421 -23.99 0.27 7.02
CA LEU A 421 -25.23 0.02 7.75
C LEU A 421 -25.06 -1.02 8.86
N LEU A 422 -24.48 -2.17 8.57
CA LEU A 422 -24.53 -3.37 9.41
C LEU A 422 -23.37 -3.48 10.39
N SER A 423 -22.20 -2.86 10.13
CA SER A 423 -20.98 -3.03 10.95
C SER A 423 -21.17 -2.76 12.45
N LYS A 424 -22.10 -1.88 12.82
CA LYS A 424 -22.36 -1.51 14.22
C LYS A 424 -23.45 -2.35 14.88
N ASP A 425 -24.41 -2.82 14.10
CA ASP A 425 -25.64 -3.43 14.62
C ASP A 425 -26.33 -4.20 13.50
N VAL A 426 -25.95 -5.47 13.33
CA VAL A 426 -26.53 -6.31 12.30
C VAL A 426 -28.00 -6.57 12.60
N GLU A 427 -28.32 -6.98 13.82
CA GLU A 427 -29.65 -7.49 14.20
C GLU A 427 -30.77 -6.47 13.92
N ASN A 428 -30.61 -5.22 14.38
CA ASN A 428 -31.65 -4.21 14.22
C ASN A 428 -31.70 -3.62 12.80
N ARG A 429 -30.59 -3.67 12.05
CA ARG A 429 -30.46 -2.98 10.75
C ARG A 429 -30.57 -3.91 9.55
N PHE A 430 -30.55 -5.22 9.76
CA PHE A 430 -30.61 -6.23 8.70
C PHE A 430 -31.88 -6.10 7.84
N GLY A 431 -33.05 -6.03 8.49
CA GLY A 431 -34.34 -5.93 7.78
C GLY A 431 -34.45 -4.66 6.93
N PHE A 432 -33.97 -3.53 7.46
CA PHE A 432 -33.89 -2.27 6.74
C PHE A 432 -32.95 -2.37 5.52
N THR A 433 -31.75 -2.91 5.73
CA THR A 433 -30.73 -3.06 4.69
C THR A 433 -31.23 -3.91 3.53
N ALA A 434 -31.85 -5.06 3.82
CA ALA A 434 -32.44 -5.93 2.82
C ALA A 434 -33.57 -5.24 2.03
N ARG A 435 -34.42 -4.44 2.70
CA ARG A 435 -35.47 -3.65 2.05
C ARG A 435 -34.90 -2.59 1.12
N ALA A 436 -33.89 -1.84 1.55
CA ALA A 436 -33.28 -0.79 0.73
C ALA A 436 -32.64 -1.35 -0.55
N ILE A 437 -31.96 -2.51 -0.48
CA ILE A 437 -31.41 -3.20 -1.65
C ILE A 437 -32.55 -3.64 -2.59
N ALA A 438 -33.59 -4.29 -2.05
CA ALA A 438 -34.71 -4.79 -2.83
C ALA A 438 -35.47 -3.67 -3.56
N GLU A 439 -35.71 -2.53 -2.91
CA GLU A 439 -36.33 -1.36 -3.51
C GLU A 439 -35.47 -0.80 -4.66
N SER A 440 -34.18 -0.62 -4.43
CA SER A 440 -33.25 -0.07 -5.43
C SER A 440 -33.17 -0.94 -6.69
N LEU A 441 -33.06 -2.27 -6.52
CA LEU A 441 -33.07 -3.24 -7.63
C LEU A 441 -34.42 -3.26 -8.37
N SER A 442 -35.53 -3.21 -7.63
CA SER A 442 -36.87 -3.24 -8.22
C SER A 442 -37.17 -1.98 -9.02
N ILE A 443 -36.72 -0.80 -8.57
CA ILE A 443 -36.87 0.45 -9.34
C ILE A 443 -36.09 0.37 -10.65
N GLU A 444 -34.89 -0.23 -10.62
CA GLU A 444 -34.08 -0.41 -11.81
C GLU A 444 -34.75 -1.34 -12.82
N ALA A 445 -35.29 -2.46 -12.35
CA ALA A 445 -35.94 -3.45 -13.19
C ALA A 445 -37.27 -2.95 -13.81
N ILE A 446 -38.02 -2.10 -13.10
CA ILE A 446 -39.26 -1.49 -13.60
C ILE A 446 -38.92 -0.21 -14.40
N ALA A 447 -38.18 -0.40 -15.50
CA ALA A 447 -37.89 0.69 -16.42
C ALA A 447 -39.17 1.18 -17.12
N ASN A 448 -40.03 0.25 -17.55
CA ASN A 448 -41.32 0.55 -18.18
C ASN A 448 -42.47 0.34 -17.17
N PRO A 449 -43.26 1.38 -16.83
CA PRO A 449 -44.36 1.26 -15.87
C PRO A 449 -45.43 0.21 -16.26
N LYS A 450 -45.54 -0.10 -17.56
CA LYS A 450 -46.49 -1.09 -18.08
C LYS A 450 -46.00 -2.53 -17.94
N LEU A 451 -44.69 -2.76 -17.83
CA LEU A 451 -44.09 -4.09 -17.79
C LEU A 451 -43.40 -4.30 -16.43
N VAL A 452 -44.04 -5.09 -15.56
CA VAL A 452 -43.45 -5.46 -14.28
C VAL A 452 -42.79 -6.84 -14.44
N PRO A 453 -41.46 -6.95 -14.34
CA PRO A 453 -40.78 -8.23 -14.45
C PRO A 453 -41.11 -9.15 -13.27
N LEU A 454 -41.00 -10.46 -13.48
CA LEU A 454 -41.15 -11.45 -12.41
C LEU A 454 -40.03 -11.26 -11.36
N PRO A 455 -40.30 -11.52 -10.06
CA PRO A 455 -39.29 -11.37 -9.00
C PRO A 455 -37.97 -12.10 -9.28
N ASP A 456 -38.03 -13.30 -9.86
CA ASP A 456 -36.84 -14.08 -10.23
C ASP A 456 -36.07 -13.51 -11.42
N SER A 457 -36.75 -12.74 -12.28
CA SER A 457 -36.08 -12.00 -13.36
C SER A 457 -35.35 -10.76 -12.84
N ILE A 458 -35.83 -10.15 -11.75
CA ILE A 458 -35.17 -9.02 -11.09
C ILE A 458 -33.89 -9.50 -10.39
N LEU A 459 -33.96 -10.61 -9.65
CA LEU A 459 -32.81 -11.25 -9.03
C LEU A 459 -32.32 -12.40 -9.91
N ASN A 460 -31.79 -12.05 -11.08
CA ASN A 460 -31.14 -13.02 -11.96
C ASN A 460 -29.88 -13.62 -11.30
N GLU A 461 -29.34 -14.70 -11.88
CA GLU A 461 -28.17 -15.40 -11.35
C GLU A 461 -26.94 -14.49 -11.20
N GLU A 462 -26.74 -13.57 -12.15
CA GLU A 462 -25.64 -12.59 -12.11
C GLU A 462 -25.73 -11.65 -10.90
N LEU A 463 -26.91 -11.07 -10.64
CA LEU A 463 -27.14 -10.17 -9.50
C LEU A 463 -27.05 -10.93 -8.17
N ARG A 464 -27.55 -12.17 -8.12
CA ARG A 464 -27.38 -13.04 -6.95
C ARG A 464 -25.90 -13.27 -6.65
N GLY A 465 -25.09 -13.58 -7.66
CA GLY A 465 -23.64 -13.72 -7.52
C GLY A 465 -22.96 -12.44 -7.04
N LYS A 466 -23.38 -11.27 -7.53
CA LYS A 466 -22.86 -9.97 -7.08
C LYS A 466 -23.19 -9.66 -5.62
N ILE A 467 -24.42 -9.97 -5.18
CA ILE A 467 -24.85 -9.79 -3.78
C ILE A 467 -24.12 -10.75 -2.86
N ASP A 468 -23.97 -12.01 -3.27
CA ASP A 468 -23.26 -13.03 -2.51
C ASP A 468 -21.78 -12.65 -2.31
N THR A 469 -21.11 -12.25 -3.40
CA THR A 469 -19.73 -11.75 -3.36
C THR A 469 -19.58 -10.54 -2.42
N ALA A 470 -20.52 -9.59 -2.48
CA ALA A 470 -20.50 -8.42 -1.61
C ALA A 470 -20.70 -8.77 -0.13
N ALA A 471 -21.60 -9.73 0.15
CA ALA A 471 -21.89 -10.21 1.48
C ALA A 471 -20.70 -11.01 2.06
N GLU A 472 -20.03 -11.81 1.25
CA GLU A 472 -18.82 -12.53 1.66
C GLU A 472 -17.66 -11.56 1.92
N LYS A 473 -17.49 -10.51 1.10
CA LYS A 473 -16.53 -9.42 1.38
C LYS A 473 -16.84 -8.71 2.70
N PHE A 474 -18.10 -8.37 2.94
CA PHE A 474 -18.51 -7.74 4.20
C PHE A 474 -18.26 -8.67 5.40
N LEU A 475 -18.63 -9.95 5.30
CA LEU A 475 -18.39 -10.96 6.33
C LEU A 475 -16.89 -11.13 6.61
N SER A 476 -16.06 -11.14 5.56
CA SER A 476 -14.64 -11.44 5.68
C SER A 476 -13.80 -10.26 6.17
N GLN A 477 -14.13 -9.04 5.74
CA GLN A 477 -13.31 -7.85 5.93
C GLN A 477 -13.90 -6.81 6.89
N SER A 478 -15.22 -6.77 7.10
CA SER A 478 -15.89 -5.66 7.82
C SER A 478 -16.66 -6.11 9.05
N LEU A 479 -17.27 -7.29 9.04
CA LEU A 479 -18.04 -7.80 10.17
C LEU A 479 -17.10 -8.16 11.33
N GLN A 480 -17.32 -7.53 12.49
CA GLN A 480 -16.58 -7.85 13.71
C GLN A 480 -17.10 -9.15 14.31
N CYS A 481 -16.19 -9.94 14.86
CA CYS A 481 -16.49 -11.18 15.54
C CYS A 481 -17.41 -10.94 16.74
N ALA A 482 -18.48 -11.71 16.86
CA ALA A 482 -19.47 -11.57 17.92
C ALA A 482 -19.02 -12.17 19.27
N PHE A 483 -17.88 -12.86 19.31
CA PHE A 483 -17.34 -13.48 20.50
C PHE A 483 -17.12 -12.48 21.65
N ILE A 484 -17.53 -12.88 22.85
CA ILE A 484 -17.36 -12.14 24.10
C ILE A 484 -16.52 -12.98 25.05
N GLY A 485 -15.39 -12.42 25.49
CA GLY A 485 -14.50 -13.06 26.46
C GLY A 485 -15.07 -13.10 27.88
N GLN A 486 -14.34 -13.74 28.80
CA GLN A 486 -14.77 -14.00 30.18
C GLN A 486 -15.10 -12.73 30.99
N GLU A 487 -14.47 -11.60 30.66
CA GLU A 487 -14.67 -10.31 31.34
C GLU A 487 -15.73 -9.41 30.65
N GLY A 488 -16.47 -9.94 29.68
CA GLY A 488 -17.43 -9.16 28.89
C GLY A 488 -16.79 -8.35 27.74
N THR A 489 -15.48 -8.46 27.56
CA THR A 489 -14.73 -7.78 26.49
C THR A 489 -15.00 -8.44 25.14
N ARG A 490 -15.40 -7.64 24.14
CA ARG A 490 -15.71 -8.13 22.78
C ARG A 490 -14.46 -8.24 21.90
N CYS A 491 -14.47 -9.25 21.03
CA CYS A 491 -13.48 -9.38 19.98
C CYS A 491 -13.60 -8.25 18.94
N VAL A 492 -12.49 -7.68 18.49
CA VAL A 492 -12.46 -6.64 17.44
C VAL A 492 -12.03 -7.16 16.06
N ASN A 493 -11.62 -8.42 15.98
CA ASN A 493 -11.13 -9.02 14.73
C ASN A 493 -12.29 -9.35 13.78
N THR A 494 -11.98 -9.21 12.49
CA THR A 494 -12.76 -9.65 11.33
C THR A 494 -12.38 -11.08 10.97
N ARG A 495 -13.12 -11.75 10.08
CA ARG A 495 -12.83 -13.14 9.69
C ARG A 495 -11.41 -13.32 9.16
N ASN A 496 -10.99 -12.46 8.22
CA ASN A 496 -9.63 -12.53 7.66
C ASN A 496 -8.58 -12.11 8.68
N GLY A 497 -8.96 -11.25 9.64
CA GLY A 497 -8.12 -10.81 10.74
C GLY A 497 -7.99 -11.82 11.89
N HIS A 498 -8.68 -12.97 11.83
CA HIS A 498 -8.79 -13.94 12.93
C HIS A 498 -7.64 -14.94 12.97
N ILE A 499 -6.58 -14.78 12.16
CA ILE A 499 -5.44 -15.71 12.10
C ILE A 499 -4.76 -15.95 13.47
N ARG A 500 -4.91 -14.99 14.40
CA ARG A 500 -4.39 -15.05 15.78
C ARG A 500 -5.45 -15.38 16.84
N GLY A 501 -6.69 -15.65 16.43
CA GLY A 501 -7.83 -15.82 17.31
C GLY A 501 -8.51 -14.51 17.70
N HIS A 502 -9.12 -14.48 18.88
CA HIS A 502 -9.88 -13.32 19.36
C HIS A 502 -8.94 -12.30 20.02
N GLN A 503 -9.13 -11.01 19.73
CA GLN A 503 -8.31 -9.94 20.29
C GLN A 503 -9.14 -8.77 20.83
N THR A 504 -8.63 -8.07 21.85
CA THR A 504 -9.20 -6.82 22.39
C THR A 504 -8.92 -5.63 21.48
N LEU A 505 -9.51 -4.48 21.80
CA LEU A 505 -9.23 -3.20 21.12
C LEU A 505 -7.76 -2.77 21.22
N GLU A 506 -7.07 -3.15 22.28
CA GLU A 506 -5.64 -2.92 22.51
C GLU A 506 -4.75 -3.96 21.78
N GLY A 507 -5.35 -4.96 21.14
CA GLY A 507 -4.64 -6.04 20.44
C GLY A 507 -4.15 -7.17 21.34
N ASN A 508 -4.62 -7.24 22.59
CA ASN A 508 -4.32 -8.34 23.50
C ASN A 508 -5.14 -9.58 23.14
N ASP A 509 -4.57 -10.77 23.35
CA ASP A 509 -5.22 -12.03 23.07
C ASP A 509 -6.39 -12.26 24.08
N LEU A 510 -7.62 -12.52 23.59
CA LEU A 510 -8.83 -12.77 24.39
C LEU A 510 -9.16 -14.25 24.56
N GLY A 511 -8.68 -15.09 23.64
CA GLY A 511 -8.99 -16.50 23.59
C GLY A 511 -8.90 -17.06 22.16
N ASN A 512 -9.07 -18.37 22.04
CA ASN A 512 -9.06 -19.08 20.77
C ASN A 512 -10.46 -19.53 20.39
N GLY A 513 -10.68 -19.71 19.09
CA GLY A 513 -11.94 -20.13 18.51
C GLY A 513 -11.95 -19.80 17.04
N ASP A 514 -12.99 -20.23 16.33
CA ASP A 514 -13.25 -19.75 14.99
C ASP A 514 -13.94 -18.38 15.04
N PHE A 515 -13.93 -17.68 13.91
CA PHE A 515 -14.68 -16.45 13.76
C PHE A 515 -16.18 -16.69 13.98
N ASP A 516 -16.73 -16.03 15.01
CA ASP A 516 -18.16 -15.99 15.27
C ASP A 516 -18.84 -14.89 14.42
N ALA A 517 -19.64 -15.31 13.44
CA ALA A 517 -20.42 -14.43 12.57
C ALA A 517 -21.77 -13.98 13.16
N ALA A 518 -22.04 -14.36 14.42
CA ALA A 518 -23.37 -14.32 15.02
C ALA A 518 -24.41 -14.95 14.07
N GLU A 519 -25.49 -14.21 13.77
CA GLU A 519 -26.55 -14.69 12.90
C GLU A 519 -26.36 -14.34 11.42
N PHE A 520 -25.31 -13.60 11.04
CA PHE A 520 -25.15 -13.13 9.66
C PHE A 520 -24.56 -14.21 8.74
N THR A 521 -25.19 -14.43 7.59
CA THR A 521 -24.60 -15.23 6.49
C THR A 521 -24.98 -14.62 5.14
N PRO A 522 -24.14 -14.77 4.09
CA PRO A 522 -24.47 -14.36 2.73
C PRO A 522 -25.82 -14.91 2.26
N ARG A 523 -26.08 -16.19 2.53
CA ARG A 523 -27.35 -16.86 2.22
C ARG A 523 -28.55 -16.18 2.87
N LYS A 524 -28.49 -15.85 4.17
CA LYS A 524 -29.59 -15.17 4.87
C LYS A 524 -29.87 -13.80 4.26
N LEU A 525 -28.84 -13.03 3.88
CA LEU A 525 -29.02 -11.73 3.23
C LEU A 525 -29.73 -11.91 1.88
N LEU A 526 -29.27 -12.86 1.07
CA LEU A 526 -29.85 -13.15 -0.25
C LEU A 526 -31.33 -13.55 -0.12
N GLU A 527 -31.66 -14.43 0.82
CA GLU A 527 -33.03 -14.86 1.10
C GLU A 527 -33.92 -13.71 1.57
N ALA A 528 -33.40 -12.84 2.44
CA ALA A 528 -34.11 -11.66 2.91
C ALA A 528 -34.39 -10.67 1.77
N VAL A 529 -33.39 -10.38 0.92
CA VAL A 529 -33.56 -9.52 -0.25
C VAL A 529 -34.58 -10.13 -1.21
N ALA A 530 -34.48 -11.43 -1.51
CA ALA A 530 -35.42 -12.12 -2.40
C ALA A 530 -36.86 -12.11 -1.87
N LYS A 531 -37.03 -12.31 -0.56
CA LYS A 531 -38.35 -12.18 0.09
C LYS A 531 -38.91 -10.78 -0.08
N ARG A 532 -38.10 -9.74 0.16
CA ARG A 532 -38.53 -8.34 0.01
C ARG A 532 -38.84 -7.96 -1.42
N VAL A 533 -38.09 -8.45 -2.41
CA VAL A 533 -38.43 -8.24 -3.83
C VAL A 533 -39.80 -8.84 -4.15
N ARG A 534 -40.10 -10.07 -3.70
CA ARG A 534 -41.42 -10.69 -3.92
C ARG A 534 -42.56 -9.90 -3.30
N GLU A 535 -42.39 -9.44 -2.06
CA GLU A 535 -43.38 -8.61 -1.36
C GLU A 535 -43.61 -7.27 -2.10
N LEU A 536 -42.53 -6.56 -2.46
CA LEU A 536 -42.61 -5.30 -3.19
C LEU A 536 -43.30 -5.44 -4.54
N ILE A 537 -42.98 -6.49 -5.31
CA ILE A 537 -43.62 -6.70 -6.63
C ILE A 537 -45.10 -7.04 -6.49
N SER A 538 -45.49 -7.77 -5.45
CA SER A 538 -46.91 -7.99 -5.12
C SER A 538 -47.62 -6.65 -4.86
N GLU A 539 -47.03 -5.79 -4.02
CA GLU A 539 -47.58 -4.47 -3.71
C GLU A 539 -47.65 -3.54 -4.94
N VAL A 540 -46.60 -3.52 -5.76
CA VAL A 540 -46.56 -2.74 -7.01
C VAL A 540 -47.69 -3.16 -7.95
N ASN A 541 -47.96 -4.46 -8.08
CA ASN A 541 -49.01 -4.98 -8.95
C ASN A 541 -50.42 -4.52 -8.54
N THR A 542 -50.64 -4.17 -7.26
CA THR A 542 -51.90 -3.57 -6.79
C THR A 542 -52.11 -2.13 -7.27
N LYS A 543 -51.07 -1.46 -7.77
CA LYS A 543 -51.14 -0.07 -8.19
C LYS A 543 -51.47 0.06 -9.69
N PRO A 544 -52.15 1.17 -10.09
CA PRO A 544 -52.38 1.47 -11.50
C PRO A 544 -51.07 1.52 -12.30
N ALA A 545 -51.05 0.97 -13.52
CA ALA A 545 -49.83 0.85 -14.32
C ALA A 545 -49.06 2.18 -14.50
N SER A 546 -49.76 3.31 -14.60
CA SER A 546 -49.15 4.65 -14.70
C SER A 546 -48.45 5.13 -13.43
N GLN A 547 -48.79 4.57 -12.26
CA GLN A 547 -48.31 5.01 -10.94
C GLN A 547 -47.32 4.04 -10.30
N ARG A 548 -47.19 2.81 -10.82
CA ARG A 548 -46.33 1.74 -10.26
C ARG A 548 -44.91 2.21 -9.94
N ARG A 549 -44.23 2.78 -10.92
CA ARG A 549 -42.85 3.25 -10.77
C ARG A 549 -42.75 4.41 -9.78
N ASN A 550 -43.63 5.41 -9.88
CA ASN A 550 -43.62 6.58 -9.00
C ASN A 550 -43.91 6.21 -7.54
N TRP A 551 -44.82 5.26 -7.32
CA TRP A 551 -45.11 4.73 -5.99
C TRP A 551 -43.87 4.05 -5.39
N LEU A 552 -43.20 3.18 -6.15
CA LEU A 552 -41.99 2.50 -5.66
C LEU A 552 -40.84 3.48 -5.37
N VAL A 553 -40.65 4.48 -6.22
CA VAL A 553 -39.70 5.58 -5.99
C VAL A 553 -40.04 6.34 -4.69
N THR A 554 -41.33 6.58 -4.43
CA THR A 554 -41.80 7.26 -3.21
C THR A 554 -41.54 6.40 -1.96
N GLU A 555 -41.85 5.10 -2.00
CA GLU A 555 -41.53 4.18 -0.89
C GLU A 555 -40.04 4.15 -0.59
N HIS A 556 -39.20 4.13 -1.63
CA HIS A 556 -37.76 4.16 -1.44
C HIS A 556 -37.27 5.47 -0.79
N LEU A 557 -37.82 6.62 -1.18
CA LEU A 557 -37.53 7.90 -0.54
C LEU A 557 -37.91 7.91 0.95
N LEU A 558 -39.04 7.28 1.32
CA LEU A 558 -39.44 7.14 2.72
C LEU A 558 -38.44 6.27 3.49
N THR A 559 -37.97 5.17 2.90
CA THR A 559 -36.91 4.31 3.46
C THR A 559 -35.62 5.11 3.71
N LEU A 560 -35.14 5.88 2.72
CA LEU A 560 -33.94 6.72 2.86
C LEU A 560 -34.11 7.82 3.90
N THR A 561 -35.28 8.47 3.94
CA THR A 561 -35.59 9.53 4.93
C THR A 561 -35.58 8.98 6.35
N ARG A 562 -36.13 7.77 6.56
CA ARG A 562 -36.06 7.08 7.87
C ARG A 562 -34.62 6.77 8.25
N ALA A 563 -33.82 6.27 7.30
CA ALA A 563 -32.40 5.98 7.51
C ALA A 563 -31.60 7.21 7.95
N HIS A 564 -31.86 8.35 7.29
CA HIS A 564 -31.25 9.63 7.66
C HIS A 564 -31.67 10.07 9.07
N LYS A 565 -32.97 9.99 9.41
CA LYS A 565 -33.47 10.32 10.76
C LYS A 565 -32.88 9.43 11.86
N MET A 566 -32.63 8.16 11.54
CA MET A 566 -31.95 7.20 12.43
C MET A 566 -30.43 7.41 12.51
N LYS A 567 -29.88 8.45 11.84
CA LYS A 567 -28.44 8.74 11.75
C LYS A 567 -27.62 7.59 11.16
N LEU A 568 -28.24 6.75 10.32
CA LEU A 568 -27.57 5.68 9.60
C LEU A 568 -26.81 6.20 8.37
N LEU A 569 -27.33 7.28 7.78
CA LEU A 569 -26.65 8.05 6.74
C LEU A 569 -25.94 9.25 7.40
N PRO A 570 -24.70 9.59 7.01
CA PRO A 570 -23.93 10.67 7.63
C PRO A 570 -24.73 11.98 7.69
N ALA A 571 -24.84 12.56 8.89
CA ALA A 571 -25.51 13.84 9.10
C ALA A 571 -24.62 15.00 8.61
N THR A 572 -25.26 16.02 8.06
CA THR A 572 -24.65 17.14 7.33
C THR A 572 -24.12 18.25 8.24
N THR A 573 -23.76 17.94 9.48
CA THR A 573 -23.37 18.98 10.45
C THR A 573 -21.93 19.45 10.22
N GLN A 574 -21.84 20.66 9.67
CA GLN A 574 -20.71 21.59 9.67
C GLN A 574 -19.35 20.98 9.31
N VAL A 575 -19.09 20.98 8.01
CA VAL A 575 -17.72 21.03 7.50
C VAL A 575 -17.20 22.43 7.83
N SER A 576 -16.46 22.56 8.92
CA SER A 576 -15.59 23.72 9.10
C SER A 576 -14.65 23.78 7.89
N GLU A 577 -14.46 24.99 7.34
CA GLU A 577 -13.51 25.25 6.26
C GLU A 577 -12.17 24.55 6.58
N GLY A 578 -11.79 23.57 5.75
CA GLY A 578 -10.55 22.80 5.93
C GLY A 578 -10.71 21.32 6.27
N ARG A 579 -11.93 20.81 6.54
CA ARG A 579 -12.14 19.35 6.59
C ARG A 579 -12.28 18.76 5.19
N LEU A 580 -11.36 17.88 4.79
CA LEU A 580 -11.59 16.98 3.66
C LEU A 580 -12.75 16.06 4.03
N VAL A 581 -13.89 16.23 3.37
CA VAL A 581 -15.02 15.32 3.53
C VAL A 581 -14.59 13.98 2.94
N LYS A 582 -14.57 12.92 3.74
CA LYS A 582 -14.48 11.54 3.22
C LYS A 582 -15.59 11.38 2.20
N LEU A 583 -15.23 11.31 0.92
CA LEU A 583 -16.18 11.05 -0.17
C LEU A 583 -16.90 9.75 0.18
N SER A 584 -18.23 9.78 0.18
CA SER A 584 -18.98 8.53 0.33
C SER A 584 -18.60 7.63 -0.83
N SER A 585 -18.25 6.38 -0.55
CA SER A 585 -17.96 5.40 -1.59
C SER A 585 -19.22 4.78 -2.18
N VAL A 586 -20.40 5.17 -1.67
CA VAL A 586 -21.73 4.74 -2.12
C VAL A 586 -22.65 5.93 -2.39
N CYS A 587 -23.47 5.82 -3.43
CA CYS A 587 -24.57 6.75 -3.69
C CYS A 587 -25.64 6.63 -2.61
N PHE A 588 -25.97 7.70 -1.88
CA PHE A 588 -27.03 7.65 -0.85
C PHE A 588 -28.45 7.54 -1.42
N GLY A 589 -28.62 7.73 -2.74
CA GLY A 589 -29.91 7.61 -3.43
C GLY A 589 -30.26 6.18 -3.84
N CYS A 590 -29.31 5.39 -4.37
CA CYS A 590 -29.58 4.00 -4.76
C CYS A 590 -28.79 2.97 -3.94
N LEU A 591 -27.79 3.42 -3.18
CA LEU A 591 -26.96 2.62 -2.27
C LEU A 591 -26.08 1.55 -2.93
N ILE A 592 -26.09 1.46 -4.27
CA ILE A 592 -25.40 0.40 -5.04
C ILE A 592 -24.38 0.96 -6.04
N ARG A 593 -24.54 2.21 -6.50
CA ARG A 593 -23.66 2.82 -7.53
C ARG A 593 -22.61 3.75 -6.92
N LYS A 594 -21.54 3.98 -7.68
CA LYS A 594 -20.56 5.04 -7.41
C LYS A 594 -21.28 6.40 -7.42
N PRO A 595 -21.10 7.26 -6.40
CA PRO A 595 -21.60 8.61 -6.47
C PRO A 595 -20.72 9.47 -7.38
N GLU A 596 -21.36 10.38 -8.11
CA GLU A 596 -20.73 11.29 -9.08
C GLU A 596 -20.95 12.75 -8.68
N TYR A 597 -22.10 13.05 -8.08
CA TYR A 597 -22.51 14.39 -7.71
C TYR A 597 -22.58 14.53 -6.20
N ARG A 598 -22.04 15.64 -5.70
CA ARG A 598 -22.19 16.07 -4.32
C ARG A 598 -23.23 17.19 -4.27
N LEU A 599 -24.34 16.93 -3.58
CA LEU A 599 -25.37 17.94 -3.32
C LEU A 599 -24.84 19.02 -2.35
N PRO A 600 -25.38 20.25 -2.33
CA PRO A 600 -24.98 21.32 -1.40
C PRO A 600 -25.02 20.92 0.08
N CYS A 601 -25.94 20.01 0.43
CA CYS A 601 -26.02 19.43 1.78
C CYS A 601 -24.97 18.35 2.06
N ASN A 602 -24.05 18.02 1.15
CA ASN A 602 -23.03 16.95 1.21
C ASN A 602 -23.51 15.51 1.03
N HIS A 603 -24.77 15.28 0.65
CA HIS A 603 -25.17 13.96 0.17
C HIS A 603 -24.56 13.67 -1.21
N HIS A 604 -24.02 12.47 -1.38
CA HIS A 604 -23.38 12.01 -2.61
C HIS A 604 -24.31 11.08 -3.37
N ILE A 605 -24.51 11.33 -4.67
CA ILE A 605 -25.47 10.60 -5.51
C ILE A 605 -24.90 10.33 -6.91
N CYS A 606 -25.38 9.30 -7.60
CA CYS A 606 -25.00 8.97 -8.98
C CYS A 606 -25.87 9.71 -10.02
N ALA A 607 -25.44 9.76 -11.29
CA ALA A 607 -26.20 10.35 -12.39
C ALA A 607 -27.62 9.80 -12.50
N THR A 608 -27.78 8.48 -12.36
CA THR A 608 -29.11 7.85 -12.42
C THR A 608 -30.03 8.35 -11.31
N CYS A 609 -29.50 8.63 -10.12
CA CYS A 609 -30.30 9.19 -9.03
C CYS A 609 -30.61 10.67 -9.25
N VAL A 610 -29.67 11.43 -9.81
CA VAL A 610 -29.92 12.81 -10.23
C VAL A 610 -31.09 12.87 -11.22
N GLU A 611 -31.08 12.02 -12.25
CA GLU A 611 -32.16 11.97 -13.23
C GLU A 611 -33.47 11.46 -12.62
N ARG A 612 -33.40 10.41 -11.78
CA ARG A 612 -34.58 9.73 -11.22
C ARG A 612 -35.37 10.61 -10.26
N PHE A 613 -34.69 11.42 -9.46
CA PHE A 613 -35.32 12.23 -8.41
C PHE A 613 -35.46 13.71 -8.78
N GLN A 614 -35.29 14.04 -10.07
CA GLN A 614 -35.46 15.40 -10.56
C GLN A 614 -36.90 15.90 -10.37
N GLU A 615 -37.05 17.21 -10.18
CA GLU A 615 -38.36 17.86 -10.25
C GLU A 615 -38.72 18.13 -11.72
N GLN A 616 -39.93 17.76 -12.15
CA GLN A 616 -40.36 17.97 -13.54
C GLN A 616 -40.55 19.46 -13.83
N ASP A 617 -39.61 20.06 -14.56
CA ASP A 617 -39.80 21.34 -15.24
C ASP A 617 -39.83 21.09 -16.76
N HIS A 618 -41.02 21.19 -17.35
CA HIS A 618 -41.23 20.90 -18.77
C HIS A 618 -40.46 21.84 -19.71
N SER A 619 -40.04 23.02 -19.22
CA SER A 619 -39.32 24.02 -20.03
C SER A 619 -37.87 23.64 -20.34
N LEU A 620 -37.23 22.79 -19.53
CA LEU A 620 -35.83 22.38 -19.66
C LEU A 620 -35.65 21.00 -20.31
N SER A 621 -36.75 20.33 -20.66
CA SER A 621 -36.76 18.98 -21.23
C SER A 621 -35.94 18.82 -22.52
N PHE A 622 -35.77 19.90 -23.28
CA PHE A 622 -34.98 19.92 -24.53
C PHE A 622 -33.46 19.74 -24.33
N PHE A 623 -32.92 19.96 -23.12
CA PHE A 623 -31.47 20.01 -22.91
C PHE A 623 -30.90 18.83 -22.11
N HIS A 624 -31.69 17.78 -21.80
CA HIS A 624 -31.28 16.69 -20.91
C HIS A 624 -30.68 17.20 -19.59
N VAL A 625 -31.33 18.21 -18.98
CA VAL A 625 -30.91 18.80 -17.70
C VAL A 625 -31.83 18.32 -16.58
N ALA A 626 -31.25 17.78 -15.51
CA ALA A 626 -31.97 17.45 -14.29
C ALA A 626 -31.92 18.61 -13.28
N LEU A 627 -33.08 18.99 -12.74
CA LEU A 627 -33.25 20.08 -11.77
C LEU A 627 -33.60 19.53 -10.39
N HIS A 628 -32.90 20.00 -9.36
CA HIS A 628 -33.25 19.73 -7.96
C HIS A 628 -33.33 21.04 -7.17
N LYS A 629 -34.46 21.32 -6.49
CA LYS A 629 -34.59 22.52 -5.64
C LYS A 629 -34.24 22.27 -4.18
N LYS A 630 -34.21 21.01 -3.76
CA LYS A 630 -33.82 20.57 -2.41
C LYS A 630 -33.21 19.17 -2.46
N CYS A 631 -32.55 18.76 -1.39
CA CYS A 631 -32.09 17.39 -1.25
C CYS A 631 -33.28 16.43 -1.07
N PHE A 632 -33.42 15.43 -1.93
CA PHE A 632 -34.48 14.42 -1.80
C PHE A 632 -34.26 13.42 -0.65
N ILE A 633 -33.07 13.39 -0.03
CA ILE A 633 -32.73 12.47 1.07
C ILE A 633 -33.03 13.12 2.43
N CYS A 634 -32.53 14.34 2.67
CA CYS A 634 -32.69 15.03 3.96
C CYS A 634 -33.65 16.22 3.92
N GLY A 635 -34.15 16.62 2.74
CA GLY A 635 -35.04 17.76 2.59
C GLY A 635 -34.36 19.13 2.69
N SER A 636 -33.04 19.19 2.90
CA SER A 636 -32.30 20.45 3.06
C SER A 636 -32.35 21.32 1.81
N THR A 637 -32.63 22.60 2.01
CA THR A 637 -32.49 23.72 1.06
C THR A 637 -31.32 24.62 1.42
N GLU A 638 -30.47 24.19 2.34
CA GLU A 638 -29.28 24.91 2.77
C GLU A 638 -28.04 24.42 2.00
N PRO A 639 -27.01 25.28 1.81
CA PRO A 639 -26.99 26.72 2.09
C PRO A 639 -27.94 27.51 1.17
N LEU A 640 -28.52 28.62 1.68
CA LEU A 640 -29.34 29.52 0.86
C LEU A 640 -28.55 30.03 -0.37
N GLY A 641 -29.19 30.02 -1.53
CA GLY A 641 -28.58 30.43 -2.81
C GLY A 641 -27.74 29.34 -3.50
N SER A 642 -27.48 28.19 -2.86
CA SER A 642 -26.81 27.04 -3.50
C SER A 642 -27.77 26.11 -4.24
N TRP A 643 -29.08 26.36 -4.12
CA TRP A 643 -30.16 25.66 -4.80
C TRP A 643 -30.93 26.67 -5.67
N SER A 644 -31.53 26.28 -6.79
CA SER A 644 -31.60 24.94 -7.39
C SER A 644 -30.32 24.54 -8.11
N ILE A 645 -29.97 23.25 -8.06
CA ILE A 645 -28.88 22.71 -8.89
C ILE A 645 -29.43 22.22 -10.23
N SER A 646 -28.72 22.55 -11.31
CA SER A 646 -28.96 22.03 -12.65
C SER A 646 -27.79 21.14 -13.06
N VAL A 647 -28.09 19.92 -13.48
CA VAL A 647 -27.08 18.94 -13.89
C VAL A 647 -27.34 18.56 -15.34
N ALA A 648 -26.38 18.82 -16.23
CA ALA A 648 -26.42 18.33 -17.60
C ALA A 648 -26.12 16.83 -17.61
N LEU A 649 -27.04 16.03 -18.15
CA LEU A 649 -26.88 14.58 -18.26
C LEU A 649 -26.34 14.21 -19.64
N GLN A 650 -25.54 13.16 -19.70
CA GLN A 650 -25.05 12.62 -20.96
C GLN A 650 -26.20 11.99 -21.76
N PRO A 651 -26.35 12.31 -23.06
CA PRO A 651 -27.32 11.65 -23.91
C PRO A 651 -27.08 10.13 -24.00
N PRO A 652 -28.11 9.27 -24.00
CA PRO A 652 -27.95 7.81 -23.92
C PRO A 652 -27.11 7.14 -25.02
N LEU A 653 -26.96 7.80 -26.18
CA LEU A 653 -26.21 7.29 -27.34
C LEU A 653 -24.84 7.96 -27.52
N ALA A 654 -24.51 8.97 -26.72
CA ALA A 654 -23.21 9.63 -26.78
C ALA A 654 -22.17 8.79 -26.04
N GLY A 655 -20.99 8.58 -26.63
CA GLY A 655 -19.87 8.02 -25.88
C GLY A 655 -19.20 9.07 -24.99
N VAL A 656 -18.32 8.60 -24.12
CA VAL A 656 -17.60 9.44 -23.15
C VAL A 656 -16.46 10.16 -23.87
N ARG A 657 -16.36 11.47 -23.65
CA ARG A 657 -15.22 12.29 -24.11
C ARG A 657 -14.36 12.63 -22.90
N ALA A 658 -13.09 12.29 -22.95
CA ALA A 658 -12.19 12.45 -21.82
C ALA A 658 -10.98 13.35 -22.13
N LEU A 659 -10.58 14.13 -21.13
CA LEU A 659 -9.35 14.91 -21.13
C LEU A 659 -8.41 14.34 -20.05
N SER A 660 -7.20 13.95 -20.44
CA SER A 660 -6.14 13.47 -19.56
C SER A 660 -4.98 14.45 -19.56
N LEU A 661 -4.58 14.91 -18.37
CA LEU A 661 -3.55 15.93 -18.16
C LEU A 661 -2.41 15.36 -17.29
N ASP A 662 -1.20 15.29 -17.82
CA ASP A 662 -0.08 14.61 -17.17
C ASP A 662 0.55 15.39 -16.00
N GLY A 663 1.35 14.67 -15.21
CA GLY A 663 2.15 15.23 -14.12
C GLY A 663 3.43 15.91 -14.60
N GLY A 664 3.33 17.11 -15.19
CA GLY A 664 4.47 17.83 -15.78
C GLY A 664 5.28 18.74 -14.85
N GLY A 665 4.82 18.98 -13.62
CA GLY A 665 5.31 20.04 -12.75
C GLY A 665 5.04 21.42 -13.38
N THR A 666 6.01 22.34 -13.30
CA THR A 666 5.86 23.71 -13.85
C THR A 666 5.57 23.75 -15.36
N ARG A 667 5.88 22.65 -16.09
CA ARG A 667 5.58 22.50 -17.52
C ARG A 667 4.09 22.33 -17.84
N GLY A 668 3.22 22.18 -16.82
CA GLY A 668 1.76 22.17 -17.03
C GLY A 668 1.22 23.42 -17.75
N MET A 669 1.96 24.54 -17.76
CA MET A 669 1.64 25.69 -18.61
C MET A 669 1.56 25.35 -20.11
N MET A 670 2.31 24.36 -20.58
CA MET A 670 2.22 23.90 -21.96
C MET A 670 0.86 23.27 -22.27
N GLU A 671 0.29 22.50 -21.33
CA GLU A 671 -1.03 21.88 -21.49
C GLU A 671 -2.12 22.95 -21.60
N LEU A 672 -2.05 23.99 -20.75
CA LEU A 672 -2.98 25.13 -20.80
C LEU A 672 -2.86 25.91 -22.11
N GLU A 673 -1.64 26.14 -22.62
CA GLU A 673 -1.42 26.82 -23.89
C GLU A 673 -1.95 25.99 -25.09
N ILE A 674 -1.79 24.67 -25.05
CA ILE A 674 -2.37 23.77 -26.06
C ILE A 674 -3.89 23.85 -26.03
N LEU A 675 -4.49 23.77 -24.84
CA LEU A 675 -5.95 23.90 -24.67
C LEU A 675 -6.46 25.27 -25.15
N ARG A 676 -5.71 26.36 -24.87
CA ARG A 676 -6.03 27.71 -25.34
C ARG A 676 -6.11 27.79 -26.86
N ARG A 677 -5.09 27.23 -27.54
CA ARG A 677 -5.06 27.17 -29.01
C ARG A 677 -6.17 26.29 -29.57
N LEU A 678 -6.50 25.19 -28.89
CA LEU A 678 -7.60 24.31 -29.28
C LEU A 678 -8.95 25.06 -29.19
N GLU A 679 -9.21 25.75 -28.08
CA GLU A 679 -10.42 26.56 -27.88
C GLU A 679 -10.56 27.64 -28.98
N GLN A 680 -9.48 28.36 -29.27
CA GLN A 680 -9.45 29.38 -30.33
C GLN A 680 -9.72 28.79 -31.72
N LYS A 681 -9.19 27.59 -32.01
CA LYS A 681 -9.45 26.91 -33.29
C LYS A 681 -10.86 26.36 -33.41
N ILE A 682 -11.48 25.93 -32.32
CA ILE A 682 -12.89 25.51 -32.30
C ILE A 682 -13.78 26.73 -32.59
N GLY A 683 -13.47 27.89 -32.01
CA GLY A 683 -14.06 29.17 -32.40
C GLY A 683 -15.56 29.33 -32.11
N LEU A 684 -16.13 28.47 -31.26
CA LEU A 684 -17.57 28.47 -30.93
C LEU A 684 -17.94 29.36 -29.74
N GLY A 685 -16.96 29.99 -29.07
CA GLY A 685 -17.20 30.73 -27.83
C GLY A 685 -17.64 29.87 -26.66
N ILE A 686 -17.44 28.54 -26.74
CA ILE A 686 -17.74 27.58 -25.70
C ILE A 686 -16.41 27.18 -25.03
N PRO A 687 -16.29 27.25 -23.69
CA PRO A 687 -15.06 26.84 -23.00
C PRO A 687 -14.68 25.40 -23.32
N VAL A 688 -13.40 25.14 -23.60
CA VAL A 688 -12.89 23.82 -24.06
C VAL A 688 -13.22 22.70 -23.08
N ALA A 689 -13.27 23.00 -21.78
CA ALA A 689 -13.61 22.04 -20.73
C ALA A 689 -15.04 21.48 -20.87
N LYS A 690 -15.97 22.24 -21.48
CA LYS A 690 -17.37 21.81 -21.69
C LYS A 690 -17.53 20.76 -22.80
N PHE A 691 -16.47 20.49 -23.56
CA PHE A 691 -16.46 19.43 -24.58
C PHE A 691 -16.10 18.05 -24.01
N PHE A 692 -15.69 17.98 -22.74
CA PHE A 692 -15.28 16.74 -22.09
C PHE A 692 -16.23 16.39 -20.95
N ASP A 693 -16.58 15.11 -20.84
CA ASP A 693 -17.44 14.54 -19.80
C ASP A 693 -16.62 14.08 -18.58
N LEU A 694 -15.35 13.75 -18.80
CA LEU A 694 -14.39 13.35 -17.77
C LEU A 694 -13.08 14.11 -17.94
N ILE A 695 -12.59 14.76 -16.88
CA ILE A 695 -11.28 15.40 -16.87
C ILE A 695 -10.47 14.78 -15.74
N ILE A 696 -9.36 14.13 -16.09
CA ILE A 696 -8.42 13.54 -15.13
C ILE A 696 -7.09 14.24 -15.27
N GLY A 697 -6.44 14.51 -14.14
CA GLY A 697 -5.06 14.95 -14.14
C GLY A 697 -4.32 14.59 -12.87
N THR A 698 -2.99 14.55 -12.97
CA THR A 698 -2.07 14.31 -11.85
C THR A 698 -1.08 15.47 -11.72
N ASN A 699 -0.53 15.72 -10.52
CA ASN A 699 0.32 16.88 -10.24
C ASN A 699 -0.28 18.20 -10.82
N ALA A 700 0.47 18.89 -11.68
CA ALA A 700 0.06 20.07 -12.42
C ALA A 700 -1.22 19.87 -13.23
N GLY A 701 -1.32 18.75 -13.95
CA GLY A 701 -2.54 18.36 -14.67
C GLY A 701 -3.73 18.20 -13.73
N GLY A 702 -3.51 17.74 -12.50
CA GLY A 702 -4.56 17.62 -11.47
C GLY A 702 -5.09 18.98 -11.00
N PHE A 703 -4.19 19.96 -10.81
CA PHE A 703 -4.58 21.34 -10.53
C PHE A 703 -5.42 21.92 -11.68
N ILE A 704 -4.98 21.72 -12.92
CA ILE A 704 -5.67 22.19 -14.13
C ILE A 704 -7.04 21.51 -14.25
N ALA A 705 -7.12 20.19 -14.06
CA ALA A 705 -8.36 19.42 -14.13
C ALA A 705 -9.41 19.93 -13.13
N ILE A 706 -9.03 20.16 -11.86
CA ILE A 706 -9.94 20.69 -10.83
C ILE A 706 -10.35 22.14 -11.15
N GLY A 707 -9.40 22.96 -11.62
CA GLY A 707 -9.65 24.34 -12.01
C GLY A 707 -10.69 24.44 -13.15
N LEU A 708 -10.49 23.70 -14.23
CA LEU A 708 -11.36 23.70 -15.40
C LEU A 708 -12.70 22.99 -15.14
N GLY A 709 -12.67 21.84 -14.46
CA GLY A 709 -13.85 21.00 -14.25
C GLY A 709 -14.72 21.46 -13.08
N VAL A 710 -14.16 21.50 -11.86
CA VAL A 710 -14.92 21.76 -10.63
C VAL A 710 -15.17 23.25 -10.43
N HIS A 711 -14.15 24.08 -10.64
CA HIS A 711 -14.27 25.52 -10.46
C HIS A 711 -14.74 26.27 -11.71
N GLY A 712 -14.81 25.59 -12.87
CA GLY A 712 -15.27 26.19 -14.12
C GLY A 712 -14.40 27.35 -14.60
N TRP A 713 -13.10 27.36 -14.29
CA TRP A 713 -12.20 28.42 -14.72
C TRP A 713 -12.08 28.44 -16.25
N GLU A 714 -12.09 29.64 -16.82
CA GLU A 714 -11.60 29.86 -18.18
C GLU A 714 -10.09 29.63 -18.24
N ILE A 715 -9.58 29.30 -19.44
CA ILE A 715 -8.17 28.93 -19.64
C ILE A 715 -7.21 30.05 -19.20
N GLU A 716 -7.57 31.31 -19.44
CA GLU A 716 -6.79 32.48 -18.99
C GLU A 716 -6.72 32.58 -17.47
N THR A 717 -7.84 32.33 -16.79
CA THR A 717 -7.91 32.31 -15.32
C THR A 717 -7.09 31.14 -14.76
N ALA A 718 -7.19 29.96 -15.37
CA ALA A 718 -6.40 28.80 -14.99
C ALA A 718 -4.90 29.06 -15.17
N SER A 719 -4.49 29.68 -16.27
CA SER A 719 -3.10 30.04 -16.58
C SER A 719 -2.53 31.07 -15.60
N SER A 720 -3.31 32.10 -15.28
CA SER A 720 -2.93 33.10 -14.28
C SER A 720 -2.76 32.49 -12.89
N LYS A 721 -3.73 31.67 -12.45
CA LYS A 721 -3.65 31.00 -11.14
C LYS A 721 -2.54 29.97 -11.07
N PHE A 722 -2.29 29.22 -12.14
CA PHE A 722 -1.17 28.28 -12.23
C PHE A 722 0.17 29.02 -12.15
N SER A 723 0.32 30.14 -12.88
CA SER A 723 1.52 30.97 -12.83
C SER A 723 1.75 31.57 -11.45
N GLN A 724 0.69 32.03 -10.77
CA GLN A 724 0.78 32.50 -9.38
C GLN A 724 1.20 31.39 -8.42
N LEU A 725 0.70 30.16 -8.61
CA LEU A 725 1.09 29.00 -7.81
C LEU A 725 2.58 28.68 -7.97
N VAL A 726 3.06 28.63 -9.22
CA VAL A 726 4.45 28.29 -9.56
C VAL A 726 5.42 29.39 -9.11
N ASN A 727 5.10 30.66 -9.36
CA ASN A 727 5.97 31.79 -9.04
C ASN A 727 5.88 32.23 -7.57
N GLY A 728 4.85 31.79 -6.85
CA GLY A 728 4.53 32.28 -5.50
C GLY A 728 5.41 31.75 -4.38
N GLY A 729 6.35 30.82 -4.61
CA GLY A 729 7.22 30.25 -3.57
C GLY A 729 6.46 29.89 -2.27
N LEU A 730 6.65 30.69 -1.21
CA LEU A 730 6.00 30.60 0.12
C LEU A 730 4.45 30.77 0.13
N VAL A 731 3.80 31.14 -0.97
CA VAL A 731 2.34 31.29 -1.07
C VAL A 731 1.62 29.93 -1.12
N PHE A 732 2.34 28.82 -1.30
CA PHE A 732 1.76 27.48 -1.31
C PHE A 732 0.86 27.20 -0.08
N GLN A 733 1.25 27.69 1.11
CA GLN A 733 0.47 27.51 2.35
C GLN A 733 -0.88 28.25 2.36
N LYS A 734 -1.04 29.32 1.57
CA LYS A 734 -2.28 30.10 1.43
C LYS A 734 -3.20 29.57 0.33
N THR A 735 -2.77 28.55 -0.41
CA THR A 735 -3.57 27.96 -1.48
C THR A 735 -4.59 26.94 -0.95
N PRO A 736 -5.71 26.75 -1.67
CA PRO A 736 -6.75 25.82 -1.25
C PRO A 736 -6.20 24.41 -0.96
N PRO A 737 -6.75 23.69 0.05
CA PRO A 737 -6.38 22.32 0.39
C PRO A 737 -6.18 21.36 -0.78
N TRP A 738 -7.10 21.38 -1.75
CA TRP A 738 -7.06 20.51 -2.92
C TRP A 738 -5.86 20.81 -3.83
N SER A 739 -5.49 22.08 -3.97
CA SER A 739 -4.34 22.52 -4.77
C SER A 739 -3.08 21.95 -4.13
N ARG A 740 -2.92 22.09 -2.82
CA ARG A 740 -1.76 21.53 -2.12
C ARG A 740 -1.70 20.01 -2.22
N ALA A 741 -2.84 19.32 -2.14
CA ALA A 741 -2.91 17.88 -2.27
C ALA A 741 -2.44 17.38 -3.65
N THR A 742 -2.83 18.06 -4.73
CA THR A 742 -2.38 17.66 -6.09
C THR A 742 -0.88 17.74 -6.28
N TRP A 743 -0.18 18.63 -5.57
CA TRP A 743 1.27 18.76 -5.64
C TRP A 743 2.01 18.07 -4.50
N ALA A 744 1.30 17.31 -3.66
CA ALA A 744 1.86 16.63 -2.49
C ALA A 744 2.69 15.39 -2.88
N SER A 745 3.62 15.57 -3.83
CA SER A 745 4.59 14.57 -4.22
C SER A 745 5.63 14.51 -3.10
N PRO A 746 5.81 13.35 -2.44
CA PRO A 746 7.04 13.02 -1.73
C PRO A 746 8.25 13.50 -2.55
N TYR A 747 9.28 13.98 -1.87
CA TYR A 747 10.44 14.71 -2.42
C TYR A 747 10.26 16.19 -2.74
N TYR A 748 9.05 16.67 -3.08
CA TYR A 748 8.83 18.07 -3.47
C TYR A 748 7.94 18.86 -2.53
N PHE A 749 6.97 18.22 -1.89
CA PHE A 749 6.07 18.83 -0.93
C PHE A 749 5.63 17.79 0.09
N GLU A 750 5.36 18.22 1.33
CA GLU A 750 4.82 17.30 2.33
C GLU A 750 3.44 16.78 1.92
N PRO A 751 3.07 15.54 2.28
CA PRO A 751 1.73 15.02 2.11
C PRO A 751 0.71 16.01 2.69
N PHE A 752 -0.31 16.36 1.91
CA PHE A 752 -1.32 17.29 2.40
C PHE A 752 -2.08 16.64 3.55
N GLN A 753 -1.97 17.21 4.74
CA GLN A 753 -2.63 16.72 5.93
C GLN A 753 -3.96 17.46 6.10
N GLY A 754 -5.07 16.71 5.92
CA GLY A 754 -6.40 17.21 6.23
C GLY A 754 -6.61 17.48 7.72
N SER A 755 -7.78 17.98 8.08
CA SER A 755 -8.17 18.28 9.47
C SER A 755 -8.14 17.08 10.42
N ASN A 756 -8.19 15.85 9.88
CA ASN A 756 -8.00 14.63 10.63
C ASN A 756 -6.67 14.01 10.22
N ASP A 757 -5.94 13.50 11.21
CA ASP A 757 -4.65 12.85 11.04
C ASP A 757 -4.65 11.60 10.12
N THR A 758 -5.82 11.06 9.77
CA THR A 758 -5.94 9.93 8.84
C THR A 758 -5.97 10.37 7.37
N ASP A 759 -6.11 11.66 7.08
CA ASP A 759 -6.39 12.17 5.74
C ASP A 759 -5.13 12.80 5.14
N ARG A 760 -4.07 11.99 4.97
CA ARG A 760 -2.87 12.40 4.24
C ARG A 760 -3.05 12.11 2.75
N LEU A 761 -3.18 13.16 1.95
CA LEU A 761 -3.25 13.08 0.50
C LEU A 761 -1.85 13.21 -0.11
N PHE A 762 -1.58 12.36 -1.10
CA PHE A 762 -0.36 12.37 -1.89
C PHE A 762 -0.70 12.72 -3.33
N ASP A 763 0.30 13.23 -4.06
CA ASP A 763 0.17 13.52 -5.47
C ASP A 763 -0.08 12.23 -6.29
N GLY A 764 -1.11 12.27 -7.14
CA GLY A 764 -1.45 11.18 -8.05
C GLY A 764 -0.34 10.86 -9.09
N GLY A 765 0.57 11.81 -9.34
CA GLY A 765 1.69 11.66 -10.28
C GLY A 765 2.68 10.57 -9.87
N LEU A 766 2.70 10.20 -8.58
CA LEU A 766 3.51 9.09 -8.06
C LEU A 766 3.08 7.73 -8.61
N PHE A 767 1.79 7.59 -8.91
CA PHE A 767 1.16 6.35 -9.34
C PHE A 767 0.81 6.40 -10.84
N HIS A 768 0.39 7.57 -11.32
CA HIS A 768 -0.18 7.76 -12.65
C HIS A 768 0.33 9.06 -13.28
N ASN A 769 1.64 9.13 -13.55
CA ASN A 769 2.22 10.31 -14.18
C ASN A 769 1.56 10.64 -15.54
N ASN A 770 1.18 9.61 -16.30
CA ASN A 770 0.20 9.72 -17.38
C ASN A 770 -1.13 9.10 -16.92
N PRO A 771 -2.17 9.91 -16.66
CA PRO A 771 -3.45 9.41 -16.15
C PRO A 771 -4.40 8.90 -17.24
N ALA A 772 -3.99 8.76 -18.51
CA ALA A 772 -4.87 8.29 -19.56
C ALA A 772 -5.41 6.88 -19.29
N GLY A 773 -4.62 6.01 -18.64
CA GLY A 773 -5.07 4.70 -18.19
C GLY A 773 -6.23 4.79 -17.19
N LEU A 774 -6.20 5.79 -16.30
CA LEU A 774 -7.26 6.02 -15.31
C LEU A 774 -8.59 6.39 -15.96
N VAL A 775 -8.59 6.95 -17.17
CA VAL A 775 -9.83 7.23 -17.90
C VAL A 775 -10.62 5.95 -18.14
N PHE A 776 -9.94 4.87 -18.54
CA PHE A 776 -10.60 3.59 -18.79
C PHE A 776 -11.13 2.96 -17.51
N ASP A 777 -10.37 3.06 -16.43
CA ASP A 777 -10.79 2.61 -15.12
C ASP A 777 -12.01 3.42 -14.68
N GLU A 778 -11.87 4.73 -14.47
CA GLU A 778 -12.93 5.62 -14.00
C GLU A 778 -14.20 5.55 -14.86
N LYS A 779 -14.07 5.49 -16.19
CA LYS A 779 -15.20 5.36 -17.10
C LYS A 779 -16.07 4.13 -16.79
N ARG A 780 -15.44 2.95 -16.59
CA ARG A 780 -16.17 1.71 -16.27
C ARG A 780 -16.95 1.81 -14.96
N HIS A 781 -16.47 2.63 -14.03
CA HIS A 781 -17.08 2.83 -12.72
C HIS A 781 -18.23 3.85 -12.75
N ILE A 782 -18.01 4.98 -13.45
CA ILE A 782 -18.96 6.09 -13.52
C ILE A 782 -20.15 5.70 -14.41
N TRP A 783 -19.87 5.09 -15.57
CA TRP A 783 -20.90 4.68 -16.54
C TRP A 783 -20.94 3.16 -16.68
N PRO A 784 -21.59 2.44 -15.74
CA PRO A 784 -21.71 0.98 -15.78
C PRO A 784 -22.61 0.57 -16.97
N GLY A 785 -21.97 0.19 -18.06
CA GLY A 785 -22.58 -0.17 -19.34
C GLY A 785 -21.52 -0.12 -20.44
N ASN A 786 -21.80 -0.67 -21.62
CA ASN A 786 -20.88 -0.62 -22.76
C ASN A 786 -20.92 0.77 -23.44
N VAL A 787 -20.83 1.84 -22.65
CA VAL A 787 -20.75 3.21 -23.16
C VAL A 787 -19.41 3.31 -23.89
N ASN A 788 -19.40 3.70 -25.16
CA ASN A 788 -18.15 3.84 -25.92
C ASN A 788 -17.34 5.03 -25.41
N LEU A 789 -16.02 5.00 -25.63
CA LEU A 789 -15.18 6.18 -25.43
C LEU A 789 -15.08 6.80 -26.81
N ASP A 790 -15.66 7.98 -27.00
CA ASP A 790 -15.68 8.61 -28.33
C ASP A 790 -14.33 9.26 -28.62
N VAL A 791 -13.80 9.99 -27.64
CA VAL A 791 -12.53 10.70 -27.76
C VAL A 791 -11.82 10.70 -26.41
N ILE A 792 -10.50 10.48 -26.45
CA ILE A 792 -9.59 10.84 -25.36
C ILE A 792 -8.52 11.78 -25.88
N LEU A 793 -8.41 12.95 -25.26
CA LEU A 793 -7.30 13.87 -25.48
C LEU A 793 -6.34 13.73 -24.31
N SER A 794 -5.17 13.12 -24.53
CA SER A 794 -4.10 13.03 -23.53
C SER A 794 -3.02 14.05 -23.86
N LEU A 795 -2.78 14.98 -22.94
CA LEU A 795 -1.79 16.02 -23.06
C LEU A 795 -0.68 15.78 -22.03
N GLY A 796 0.54 15.70 -22.53
CA GLY A 796 1.73 15.50 -21.70
C GLY A 796 2.86 16.45 -22.06
N SER A 797 3.76 16.65 -21.09
CA SER A 797 4.95 17.52 -21.23
C SER A 797 6.25 16.73 -21.44
N GLY A 798 6.15 15.44 -21.76
CA GLY A 798 7.28 14.56 -22.06
C GLY A 798 7.92 14.89 -23.42
N SER A 799 9.25 14.83 -23.49
CA SER A 799 9.98 14.87 -24.76
C SER A 799 10.34 13.45 -25.19
N ASN A 800 9.94 13.04 -26.39
CA ASN A 800 10.33 11.75 -26.96
C ASN A 800 11.84 11.80 -27.28
N LEU A 801 12.68 11.27 -26.39
CA LEU A 801 14.09 11.07 -26.66
C LEU A 801 14.24 9.72 -27.39
N LYS A 802 14.04 9.77 -28.72
CA LYS A 802 14.08 8.71 -29.74
C LYS A 802 12.72 8.11 -30.12
N PRO A 803 12.26 8.26 -31.37
CA PRO A 803 11.25 7.38 -31.94
C PRO A 803 11.94 6.03 -32.28
N GLU A 804 11.48 4.93 -31.69
CA GLU A 804 11.72 3.62 -32.26
C GLU A 804 11.04 3.56 -33.63
N GLU A 805 11.79 3.13 -34.65
CA GLU A 805 11.34 3.06 -36.04
C GLU A 805 10.16 2.08 -36.19
N PRO A 806 9.11 2.42 -36.96
CA PRO A 806 8.12 1.43 -37.39
C PRO A 806 8.77 0.44 -38.38
N PRO A 807 8.27 -0.81 -38.45
CA PRO A 807 8.93 -1.89 -39.18
C PRO A 807 9.05 -1.59 -40.69
N HIS A 808 10.29 -1.59 -41.16
CA HIS A 808 10.82 -1.65 -42.52
C HIS A 808 9.85 -1.36 -43.70
N ILE A 809 9.92 -0.12 -44.20
CA ILE A 809 9.50 0.24 -45.57
C ILE A 809 10.76 0.42 -46.42
N HIS A 810 10.83 -0.25 -47.57
CA HIS A 810 11.99 -0.32 -48.47
C HIS A 810 12.48 1.08 -48.93
N SER A 811 13.81 1.24 -48.94
CA SER A 811 14.56 2.48 -49.22
C SER A 811 14.28 3.14 -50.58
N SER A 812 13.74 2.43 -51.56
CA SER A 812 13.43 2.99 -52.90
C SER A 812 12.19 3.89 -52.94
N GLN A 813 11.32 3.84 -51.92
CA GLN A 813 10.17 4.75 -51.82
C GLN A 813 10.54 6.11 -51.19
N ILE A 814 11.66 6.17 -50.44
CA ILE A 814 12.11 7.38 -49.74
C ILE A 814 12.76 8.37 -50.72
N GLU A 815 13.56 7.92 -51.67
CA GLU A 815 14.22 8.82 -52.65
C GLU A 815 13.21 9.57 -53.54
N ASN A 816 12.12 8.89 -53.94
CA ASN A 816 11.02 9.52 -54.69
C ASN A 816 10.18 10.48 -53.83
N TRP A 817 10.16 10.32 -52.51
CA TRP A 817 9.41 11.17 -51.60
C TRP A 817 10.19 12.43 -51.21
N VAL A 818 11.52 12.31 -51.04
CA VAL A 818 12.43 13.42 -50.73
C VAL A 818 12.58 14.38 -51.92
N GLN A 819 12.79 13.87 -53.14
CA GLN A 819 12.95 14.71 -54.34
C GLN A 819 11.70 15.52 -54.70
N LYS A 820 10.51 15.07 -54.27
CA LYS A 820 9.25 15.74 -54.58
C LYS A 820 8.93 16.90 -53.62
N ARG A 821 9.53 16.94 -52.41
CA ARG A 821 9.24 17.98 -51.39
C ARG A 821 10.31 19.07 -51.26
N GLU A 822 11.54 18.86 -51.71
CA GLU A 822 12.57 19.92 -51.72
C GLU A 822 12.24 21.08 -52.69
N LYS A 823 11.47 20.82 -53.76
CA LYS A 823 11.07 21.86 -54.74
C LYS A 823 9.92 22.76 -54.27
N ASP A 824 9.14 22.35 -53.27
CA ASP A 824 7.92 23.07 -52.87
C ASP A 824 8.11 23.99 -51.65
N TYR A 825 9.20 23.83 -50.87
CA TYR A 825 9.39 24.54 -49.59
C TYR A 825 10.48 25.63 -49.56
N PHE A 826 11.36 25.72 -50.56
CA PHE A 826 12.38 26.78 -50.65
C PHE A 826 12.11 27.73 -51.83
N LYS A 827 11.21 28.70 -51.63
CA LYS A 827 11.29 29.99 -52.34
C LYS A 827 11.91 31.02 -51.39
N PRO A 828 13.11 31.57 -51.67
CA PRO A 828 13.69 32.62 -50.85
C PRO A 828 12.91 33.94 -51.03
N ILE A 829 12.60 34.60 -49.91
CA ILE A 829 12.14 36.00 -49.87
C ILE A 829 13.40 36.89 -49.76
N PRO A 830 13.47 38.07 -50.42
CA PRO A 830 14.73 38.79 -50.64
C PRO A 830 15.27 39.46 -49.37
N ASP A 831 16.58 39.34 -49.15
CA ASP A 831 17.33 39.99 -48.07
C ASP A 831 17.45 41.50 -48.27
N THR A 832 17.11 42.26 -47.22
CA THR A 832 17.49 43.66 -47.06
C THR A 832 18.79 43.76 -46.27
N GLN A 833 19.78 44.41 -46.92
CA GLN A 833 20.90 45.18 -46.36
C GLN A 833 22.10 44.42 -45.77
N GLU A 834 23.05 44.09 -46.65
CA GLU A 834 24.47 44.03 -46.33
C GLU A 834 25.02 45.45 -46.04
N THR A 835 25.69 45.58 -44.89
CA THR A 835 26.63 46.68 -44.66
C THR A 835 28.03 46.20 -45.05
N LYS A 836 28.58 46.87 -46.06
CA LYS A 836 29.98 47.27 -46.23
C LYS A 836 31.06 46.23 -45.89
N GLU A 837 31.81 45.84 -46.91
CA GLU A 837 33.20 46.28 -47.09
C GLU A 837 33.82 45.52 -48.27
N HIS A 838 34.08 46.19 -49.39
CA HIS A 838 35.18 45.88 -50.31
C HIS A 838 35.68 47.18 -50.94
N ALA A 839 36.81 47.67 -50.41
CA ALA A 839 37.87 48.29 -51.17
C ALA A 839 39.09 47.39 -50.90
N HIS A 840 39.82 46.84 -51.85
CA HIS A 840 40.22 47.35 -53.14
C HIS A 840 40.76 46.19 -54.00
N LYS A 841 40.51 46.27 -55.32
CA LYS A 841 41.47 46.07 -56.44
C LYS A 841 42.38 44.83 -56.40
N ASP A 842 42.29 43.96 -57.40
CA ASP A 842 42.99 44.16 -58.67
C ASP A 842 42.57 43.09 -59.71
N THR A 843 42.57 43.55 -60.95
CA THR A 843 42.41 42.85 -62.23
C THR A 843 43.55 41.86 -62.49
N GLU A 844 43.21 40.63 -62.87
CA GLU A 844 43.69 39.92 -64.06
C GLU A 844 42.85 38.67 -64.35
#